data_AF-A0A1Z4LRY5-F1
#
_entry.id   AF-A0A1Z4LRY5-F1
#
_cell.length_a   1.000
_cell.length_b   1.000
_cell.length_c   1.000
_cell.angle_alpha   90.00
_cell.angle_beta   90.00
_cell.angle_gamma   90.00
#
_symmetry.space_group_name_H-M   'P 1'
#
loop_
_entity.id
_entity.type
_entity.pdbx_description
1 polymer ?
#
loop_
_entity_poly.entity_id
_entity_poly.type
_entity_poly.pdbx_seq_one_letter_code
_entity_poly.pdbx_strand_id
1 'polypeptide(L)'
;MASTFNLSAASTFNLQEATVDDIQKAYSFGALSVEQLTQLYLNRIAAYDDQGPAISAVISVNPDALDKAKELDAKLRSQGADGALYGIPVLLKDNYDTFDLPTTAGSDVLDGSIPPDDAFTTKEFRDAGAIILGKTNMSEFALSSGRLGYSSKGGLTLNPYNLNRDASGSSSGTGAGIAANFATLGTGTDTAGSVRGPSAVTGLVGIKPTRGLVSADGIVPLALTVDYAGPMTLSVEDAAIALGVMAGVDPNDPATSASKGKGFDDYTQFLDKNALKGARIGVARDYFGGNEEVDKLVEAAIENMKAAGATIIELDFPDSVVEASNYGTLLNTVVQAEFNPQIEEYLGTLDGEYPQNLSELIAASQDPELVNSETPVNPNRIAVYEDSLEFGGLDNPEYQAAINQGIPQLQSELNNIFDSNKLDAIVYPTIATTATPITDSEGNEIEDPTYQANLDNIGGDPYRANYLGNLSGFPDLTLPVGYTEQGLPVGMSLFGQEFTESTLIGLAYAYEQQNPVRVPPSNTPALPGENFEYLTEVLIVGDGGDDVLETGLLPDFDGNKDVVFAGKGNDLVDTTQSISGGNRVFGGSGDDEFLAGKNDYINGGKGDDILDASTGRGGNRLNGGDGDDTFFAGGNDRLIGSKGNDRFFIIEKGGNTISGGSGQDQFWIANAQLPEEINTITDFESGIDVIGIGGIGGFEDISFKVDDGKTVINILNQDVAVLLGVDGLGESDFAFLT
;
A
#
# COMPACT_ATOMS: atom_id res chain seq x y z
N MET A 1 21.09 1.89 -39.67
CA MET A 1 20.03 2.16 -38.69
C MET A 1 20.45 1.50 -37.41
N ALA A 2 20.36 2.24 -36.31
CA ALA A 2 20.55 1.73 -34.97
C ALA A 2 19.78 0.42 -34.73
N SER A 3 20.35 -0.45 -33.92
CA SER A 3 19.82 -1.77 -33.58
C SER A 3 19.55 -1.84 -32.08
N THR A 4 18.45 -2.51 -31.70
CA THR A 4 18.12 -2.79 -30.30
C THR A 4 18.24 -4.28 -29.99
N PHE A 5 18.74 -4.59 -28.79
CA PHE A 5 18.97 -5.95 -28.30
C PHE A 5 18.50 -6.07 -26.85
N ASN A 6 17.76 -7.11 -26.52
CA ASN A 6 17.32 -7.33 -25.14
C ASN A 6 18.45 -7.94 -24.33
N LEU A 7 18.84 -7.29 -23.23
CA LEU A 7 19.89 -7.77 -22.33
C LEU A 7 19.34 -8.65 -21.21
N SER A 8 18.05 -8.51 -20.90
CA SER A 8 17.34 -9.33 -19.92
C SER A 8 16.23 -10.17 -20.56
N ALA A 9 15.82 -11.22 -19.84
CA ALA A 9 14.56 -11.89 -20.14
C ALA A 9 13.42 -10.92 -19.84
N ALA A 10 12.36 -10.96 -20.65
CA ALA A 10 11.18 -10.16 -20.40
C ALA A 10 10.58 -10.49 -19.03
N SER A 11 10.27 -9.45 -18.26
CA SER A 11 9.47 -9.55 -17.05
C SER A 11 8.00 -9.61 -17.45
N THR A 12 7.20 -10.35 -16.69
CA THR A 12 5.75 -10.43 -16.90
C THR A 12 5.04 -9.71 -15.77
N PHE A 13 4.12 -8.82 -16.12
CA PHE A 13 3.15 -8.26 -15.18
C PHE A 13 1.82 -9.01 -15.35
N ASN A 14 1.23 -9.44 -14.24
CA ASN A 14 -0.11 -10.03 -14.18
C ASN A 14 -0.88 -9.38 -13.04
N LEU A 15 -1.84 -8.52 -13.37
CA LEU A 15 -2.64 -7.78 -12.39
C LEU A 15 -3.29 -8.67 -11.32
N GLN A 16 -3.73 -9.88 -11.68
CA GLN A 16 -4.50 -10.73 -10.76
C GLN A 16 -3.68 -11.25 -9.57
N GLU A 17 -2.36 -11.28 -9.72
CA GLU A 17 -1.42 -11.82 -8.74
C GLU A 17 -0.25 -10.85 -8.47
N ALA A 18 -0.33 -9.61 -8.96
CA ALA A 18 0.71 -8.61 -8.77
C ALA A 18 0.74 -8.15 -7.31
N THR A 19 1.91 -8.27 -6.70
CA THR A 19 2.19 -7.68 -5.38
C THR A 19 2.43 -6.17 -5.49
N VAL A 20 2.45 -5.48 -4.36
CA VAL A 20 2.89 -4.07 -4.30
C VAL A 20 4.30 -3.92 -4.90
N ASP A 21 5.22 -4.84 -4.63
CA ASP A 21 6.58 -4.82 -5.17
C ASP A 21 6.61 -5.01 -6.70
N ASP A 22 5.77 -5.89 -7.26
CA ASP A 22 5.65 -6.05 -8.72
C ASP A 22 5.16 -4.77 -9.40
N ILE A 23 4.19 -4.09 -8.78
CA ILE A 23 3.67 -2.80 -9.26
C ILE A 23 4.75 -1.72 -9.17
N GLN A 24 5.41 -1.56 -8.02
CA GLN A 24 6.47 -0.56 -7.85
C GLN A 24 7.63 -0.80 -8.82
N LYS A 25 7.98 -2.07 -9.08
CA LYS A 25 8.93 -2.42 -10.13
C LYS A 25 8.43 -1.97 -11.50
N ALA A 26 7.22 -2.32 -11.90
CA ALA A 26 6.66 -1.92 -13.20
C ALA A 26 6.63 -0.39 -13.37
N TYR A 27 6.30 0.37 -12.32
CA TYR A 27 6.42 1.83 -12.28
C TYR A 27 7.86 2.30 -12.49
N SER A 28 8.82 1.68 -11.78
CA SER A 28 10.23 2.05 -11.87
C SER A 28 10.86 1.76 -13.23
N PHE A 29 10.24 0.90 -14.04
CA PHE A 29 10.65 0.61 -15.43
C PHE A 29 9.78 1.35 -16.46
N GLY A 30 8.83 2.18 -16.03
CA GLY A 30 7.92 2.88 -16.95
C GLY A 30 6.97 1.96 -17.72
N ALA A 31 6.94 0.66 -17.39
CA ALA A 31 6.09 -0.34 -18.03
C ALA A 31 4.62 -0.22 -17.62
N LEU A 32 4.38 0.44 -16.49
CA LEU A 32 3.07 0.76 -15.97
C LEU A 32 3.12 2.18 -15.39
N SER A 33 2.07 2.96 -15.60
CA SER A 33 1.88 4.24 -14.91
C SER A 33 0.82 4.10 -13.81
N VAL A 34 0.79 5.05 -12.88
CA VAL A 34 -0.22 5.10 -11.81
C VAL A 34 -1.63 5.26 -12.40
N GLU A 35 -1.78 6.11 -13.42
CA GLU A 35 -3.04 6.26 -14.18
C GLU A 35 -3.47 4.93 -14.83
N GLN A 36 -2.54 4.22 -15.47
CA GLN A 36 -2.84 2.94 -16.12
C GLN A 36 -3.30 1.88 -15.12
N LEU A 37 -2.61 1.71 -13.99
CA LEU A 37 -3.02 0.76 -12.96
C LEU A 37 -4.42 1.11 -12.41
N THR A 38 -4.65 2.38 -12.11
CA THR A 38 -5.94 2.86 -11.61
C THR A 38 -7.05 2.56 -12.62
N GLN A 39 -6.82 2.81 -13.90
CA GLN A 39 -7.79 2.52 -14.96
C GLN A 39 -8.05 1.02 -15.13
N LEU A 40 -7.03 0.16 -15.00
CA LEU A 40 -7.20 -1.30 -15.04
C LEU A 40 -8.17 -1.77 -13.95
N TYR A 41 -8.02 -1.27 -12.72
CA TYR A 41 -8.93 -1.60 -11.63
C TYR A 41 -10.35 -1.06 -11.83
N LEU A 42 -10.51 0.18 -12.29
CA LEU A 42 -11.83 0.74 -12.63
C LEU A 42 -12.53 -0.07 -13.73
N ASN A 43 -11.79 -0.56 -14.71
CA ASN A 43 -12.34 -1.44 -15.76
C ASN A 43 -12.86 -2.75 -15.18
N ARG A 44 -12.18 -3.32 -14.18
CA ARG A 44 -12.63 -4.54 -13.50
C ARG A 44 -13.88 -4.31 -12.66
N ILE A 45 -13.95 -3.22 -11.91
CA ILE A 45 -15.15 -2.83 -11.16
C ILE A 45 -16.33 -2.73 -12.12
N ALA A 46 -16.19 -1.97 -13.20
CA ALA A 46 -17.26 -1.81 -14.19
C ALA A 46 -17.68 -3.14 -14.86
N ALA A 47 -16.74 -4.07 -15.09
CA ALA A 47 -17.01 -5.33 -15.79
C ALA A 47 -17.61 -6.43 -14.89
N TYR A 48 -17.23 -6.46 -13.62
CA TYR A 48 -17.52 -7.57 -12.72
C TYR A 48 -18.29 -7.18 -11.46
N ASP A 49 -18.15 -5.95 -10.99
CA ASP A 49 -18.92 -5.47 -9.85
C ASP A 49 -20.31 -4.97 -10.26
N ASP A 50 -20.33 -4.07 -11.26
CA ASP A 50 -21.56 -3.42 -11.76
C ASP A 50 -22.27 -4.23 -12.86
N GLN A 51 -21.53 -5.13 -13.50
CA GLN A 51 -21.97 -5.95 -14.64
C GLN A 51 -21.55 -7.41 -14.43
N GLY A 52 -21.76 -8.24 -15.46
CA GLY A 52 -21.29 -9.62 -15.45
C GLY A 52 -21.79 -10.41 -14.21
N PRO A 53 -20.89 -10.94 -13.35
CA PRO A 53 -21.26 -11.64 -12.13
C PRO A 53 -21.93 -10.75 -11.06
N ALA A 54 -21.89 -9.42 -11.19
CA ALA A 54 -22.54 -8.45 -10.31
C ALA A 54 -22.16 -8.62 -8.83
N ILE A 55 -20.86 -8.62 -8.55
CA ILE A 55 -20.31 -8.93 -7.22
C ILE A 55 -20.83 -7.99 -6.12
N SER A 56 -21.18 -6.73 -6.45
CA SER A 56 -21.72 -5.74 -5.50
C SER A 56 -20.83 -5.52 -4.27
N ALA A 57 -19.52 -5.42 -4.50
CA ALA A 57 -18.47 -5.20 -3.52
C ALA A 57 -18.11 -3.72 -3.35
N VAL A 58 -18.24 -2.87 -4.38
CA VAL A 58 -17.89 -1.44 -4.31
C VAL A 58 -19.16 -0.61 -4.21
N ILE A 59 -19.32 0.11 -3.10
CA ILE A 59 -20.51 0.93 -2.85
C ILE A 59 -20.40 2.33 -3.48
N SER A 60 -19.17 2.84 -3.57
CA SER A 60 -18.89 4.09 -4.28
C SER A 60 -17.47 4.07 -4.84
N VAL A 61 -17.32 4.51 -6.09
CA VAL A 61 -16.02 4.76 -6.71
C VAL A 61 -15.64 6.22 -6.47
N ASN A 62 -14.37 6.48 -6.19
CA ASN A 62 -13.85 7.84 -6.08
C ASN A 62 -13.78 8.49 -7.48
N PRO A 63 -14.59 9.54 -7.77
CA PRO A 63 -14.59 10.18 -9.07
C PRO A 63 -13.25 10.86 -9.41
N ASP A 64 -12.46 11.22 -8.40
CA ASP A 64 -11.18 11.93 -8.55
C ASP A 64 -9.96 10.99 -8.64
N ALA A 65 -10.16 9.66 -8.55
CA ALA A 65 -9.06 8.69 -8.50
C ALA A 65 -8.09 8.80 -9.69
N LEU A 66 -8.60 8.96 -10.92
CA LEU A 66 -7.77 9.10 -12.12
C LEU A 66 -7.02 10.43 -12.16
N ASP A 67 -7.62 11.51 -11.69
CA ASP A 67 -6.95 12.80 -11.67
C ASP A 67 -5.86 12.82 -10.60
N LYS A 68 -6.08 12.15 -9.47
CA LYS A 68 -5.02 11.92 -8.48
C LYS A 68 -3.90 11.05 -9.05
N ALA A 69 -4.24 10.00 -9.80
CA ALA A 69 -3.25 9.14 -10.44
C ALA A 69 -2.34 9.91 -11.41
N LYS A 70 -2.89 10.82 -12.21
CA LYS A 70 -2.11 11.69 -13.11
C LYS A 70 -1.19 12.65 -12.35
N GLU A 71 -1.66 13.19 -11.22
CA GLU A 71 -0.83 14.02 -10.33
C GLU A 71 0.37 13.23 -9.81
N LEU A 72 0.14 11.99 -9.37
CA LEU A 72 1.20 11.09 -8.91
C LEU A 72 2.14 10.69 -10.04
N ASP A 73 1.66 10.43 -11.27
CA ASP A 73 2.54 10.18 -12.42
C ASP A 73 3.43 11.39 -12.75
N ALA A 74 2.92 12.62 -12.60
CA ALA A 74 3.73 13.84 -12.77
C ALA A 74 4.80 13.97 -11.66
N LYS A 75 4.43 13.68 -10.41
CA LYS A 75 5.34 13.68 -9.26
C LYS A 75 6.39 12.57 -9.38
N LEU A 76 6.00 11.34 -9.70
CA LEU A 76 6.86 10.18 -9.95
C LEU A 76 7.95 10.51 -10.97
N ARG A 77 7.58 11.14 -12.08
CA ARG A 77 8.54 11.63 -13.08
C ARG A 77 9.51 12.63 -12.45
N SER A 78 9.02 13.68 -11.78
CA SER A 78 9.91 14.71 -11.23
C SER A 78 10.79 14.24 -10.06
N GLN A 79 10.24 13.55 -9.07
CA GLN A 79 10.85 13.29 -7.76
C GLN A 79 11.14 11.81 -7.50
N GLY A 80 10.46 10.89 -8.19
CA GLY A 80 10.49 9.45 -7.88
C GLY A 80 9.31 9.03 -6.98
N ALA A 81 9.18 7.74 -6.75
CA ALA A 81 8.20 7.20 -5.79
C ALA A 81 8.68 7.48 -4.36
N ASP A 82 7.73 7.76 -3.47
CA ASP A 82 7.99 8.00 -2.04
C ASP A 82 7.21 6.97 -1.21
N GLY A 83 7.90 5.90 -0.79
CA GLY A 83 7.31 4.80 -0.03
C GLY A 83 6.70 3.68 -0.88
N ALA A 84 6.41 2.54 -0.24
CA ALA A 84 5.92 1.33 -0.90
C ALA A 84 4.49 1.46 -1.46
N LEU A 85 3.64 2.30 -0.84
CA LEU A 85 2.25 2.50 -1.26
C LEU A 85 2.06 3.65 -2.27
N TYR A 86 3.15 4.23 -2.76
CA TYR A 86 3.08 5.32 -3.73
C TYR A 86 2.32 4.89 -5.00
N GLY A 87 1.20 5.55 -5.28
CA GLY A 87 0.36 5.24 -6.45
C GLY A 87 -0.33 3.87 -6.40
N ILE A 88 -0.44 3.24 -5.22
CA ILE A 88 -1.15 1.98 -5.04
C ILE A 88 -2.64 2.25 -4.79
N PRO A 89 -3.57 1.69 -5.59
CA PRO A 89 -5.01 1.81 -5.37
C PRO A 89 -5.47 0.97 -4.16
N VAL A 90 -6.25 1.60 -3.29
CA VAL A 90 -6.77 1.06 -2.02
C VAL A 90 -8.29 1.20 -1.99
N LEU A 91 -8.97 0.13 -1.58
CA LEU A 91 -10.40 0.15 -1.26
C LEU A 91 -10.60 0.26 0.24
N LEU A 92 -11.39 1.23 0.69
CA LEU A 92 -11.72 1.40 2.10
C LEU A 92 -13.08 0.76 2.39
N LYS A 93 -13.24 0.09 3.52
CA LYS A 93 -14.59 -0.27 3.99
C LYS A 93 -15.44 0.98 4.18
N ASP A 94 -16.73 0.92 3.86
CA ASP A 94 -17.63 2.09 3.88
C ASP A 94 -17.91 2.68 5.28
N ASN A 95 -17.26 2.17 6.32
CA ASN A 95 -17.25 2.77 7.65
C ASN A 95 -15.96 3.54 7.97
N TYR A 96 -15.05 3.73 7.02
CA TYR A 96 -13.88 4.60 7.17
C TYR A 96 -14.21 6.00 6.66
N ASP A 97 -13.97 7.02 7.47
CA ASP A 97 -14.20 8.41 7.10
C ASP A 97 -13.25 8.89 6.00
N THR A 98 -13.84 9.70 5.12
CA THR A 98 -13.19 10.37 3.99
C THR A 98 -13.81 11.75 3.84
N PHE A 99 -13.02 12.82 3.77
CA PHE A 99 -13.59 14.17 3.61
C PHE A 99 -14.19 14.42 2.21
N ASP A 100 -13.88 13.56 1.23
CA ASP A 100 -14.22 13.71 -0.19
C ASP A 100 -15.16 12.63 -0.74
N LEU A 101 -15.52 11.61 0.05
CA LEU A 101 -16.47 10.55 -0.32
C LEU A 101 -17.45 10.27 0.83
N PRO A 102 -18.66 9.75 0.53
CA PRO A 102 -19.58 9.35 1.57
C PRO A 102 -19.02 8.24 2.47
N THR A 103 -19.42 8.27 3.74
CA THR A 103 -19.30 7.17 4.69
C THR A 103 -20.68 6.85 5.20
N THR A 104 -21.22 5.70 4.80
CA THR A 104 -22.63 5.35 5.10
C THR A 104 -22.75 4.15 6.04
N ALA A 105 -21.64 3.48 6.34
CA ALA A 105 -21.62 2.18 7.00
C ALA A 105 -22.55 1.14 6.32
N GLY A 106 -22.75 1.27 5.01
CA GLY A 106 -23.70 0.48 4.22
C GLY A 106 -25.18 0.84 4.42
N SER A 107 -25.52 1.89 5.15
CA SER A 107 -26.93 2.23 5.43
C SER A 107 -27.42 3.36 4.53
N ASP A 108 -28.57 3.16 3.88
CA ASP A 108 -29.19 4.20 3.05
C ASP A 108 -29.72 5.38 3.89
N VAL A 109 -29.85 5.19 5.21
CA VAL A 109 -30.14 6.28 6.17
C VAL A 109 -29.03 7.34 6.17
N LEU A 110 -27.79 6.94 5.90
CA LEU A 110 -26.64 7.83 5.84
C LEU A 110 -26.25 8.17 4.39
N ASP A 111 -27.17 8.03 3.44
CA ASP A 111 -26.88 8.35 2.05
C ASP A 111 -26.33 9.77 1.88
N GLY A 112 -25.23 9.88 1.12
CA GLY A 112 -24.52 11.13 0.88
C GLY A 112 -23.82 11.75 2.09
N SER A 113 -23.74 11.06 3.24
CA SER A 113 -23.09 11.60 4.45
C SER A 113 -21.60 11.77 4.22
N ILE A 114 -21.13 13.01 4.18
CA ILE A 114 -19.70 13.35 4.04
C ILE A 114 -19.14 13.72 5.42
N PRO A 115 -18.22 12.91 5.98
CA PRO A 115 -17.49 13.25 7.21
C PRO A 115 -16.68 14.55 7.09
N PRO A 116 -16.38 15.22 8.22
CA PRO A 116 -15.63 16.48 8.21
C PRO A 116 -14.15 16.32 7.82
N ASP A 117 -13.55 15.15 8.07
CA ASP A 117 -12.16 14.82 7.78
C ASP A 117 -11.97 13.32 7.43
N ASP A 118 -10.74 12.96 7.06
CA ASP A 118 -10.35 11.57 6.85
C ASP A 118 -10.19 10.86 8.21
N ALA A 119 -10.55 9.57 8.27
CA ALA A 119 -10.12 8.70 9.36
C ALA A 119 -8.59 8.72 9.51
N PHE A 120 -8.08 8.42 10.71
CA PHE A 120 -6.63 8.39 10.96
C PHE A 120 -5.90 7.53 9.90
N THR A 121 -6.37 6.30 9.69
CA THR A 121 -5.78 5.38 8.71
C THR A 121 -5.99 5.80 7.25
N THR A 122 -7.13 6.42 6.91
CA THR A 122 -7.36 6.99 5.57
C THR A 122 -6.31 8.06 5.28
N LYS A 123 -6.04 8.93 6.25
CA LYS A 123 -5.01 9.97 6.15
C LYS A 123 -3.62 9.35 5.97
N GLU A 124 -3.25 8.35 6.76
CA GLU A 124 -1.95 7.69 6.62
C GLU A 124 -1.76 7.05 5.23
N PHE A 125 -2.79 6.44 4.66
CA PHE A 125 -2.73 5.93 3.28
C PHE A 125 -2.48 7.05 2.26
N ARG A 126 -3.18 8.19 2.38
CA ARG A 126 -2.96 9.34 1.48
C ARG A 126 -1.56 9.93 1.62
N ASP A 127 -1.07 10.05 2.85
CA ASP A 127 0.27 10.56 3.14
C ASP A 127 1.37 9.63 2.58
N ALA A 128 1.13 8.30 2.60
CA ALA A 128 1.96 7.30 1.96
C ALA A 128 1.84 7.26 0.41
N GLY A 129 1.07 8.19 -0.18
CA GLY A 129 0.90 8.33 -1.62
C GLY A 129 -0.08 7.33 -2.25
N ALA A 130 -0.88 6.61 -1.47
CA ALA A 130 -1.89 5.70 -1.99
C ALA A 130 -3.06 6.44 -2.66
N ILE A 131 -3.76 5.75 -3.55
CA ILE A 131 -5.00 6.23 -4.19
C ILE A 131 -6.17 5.57 -3.51
N ILE A 132 -7.02 6.35 -2.83
CA ILE A 132 -8.31 5.86 -2.36
C ILE A 132 -9.22 5.69 -3.57
N LEU A 133 -9.37 4.45 -4.03
CA LEU A 133 -10.11 4.11 -5.25
C LEU A 133 -11.62 4.19 -5.06
N GLY A 134 -12.09 3.93 -3.84
CA GLY A 134 -13.51 3.91 -3.51
C GLY A 134 -13.79 3.29 -2.14
N LYS A 135 -15.08 3.17 -1.83
CA LYS A 135 -15.61 2.57 -0.61
C LYS A 135 -16.23 1.20 -0.95
N THR A 136 -16.06 0.22 -0.08
CA THR A 136 -16.61 -1.13 -0.26
C THR A 136 -17.87 -1.36 0.55
N ASN A 137 -18.80 -2.11 -0.02
CA ASN A 137 -19.98 -2.58 0.66
C ASN A 137 -19.60 -3.43 1.89
N MET A 138 -20.51 -3.53 2.84
CA MET A 138 -20.28 -4.19 4.12
C MET A 138 -21.60 -4.68 4.70
N SER A 139 -21.57 -5.60 5.65
CA SER A 139 -22.78 -5.80 6.47
C SER A 139 -23.11 -4.51 7.22
N GLU A 140 -24.35 -4.06 7.11
CA GLU A 140 -24.79 -2.73 7.56
C GLU A 140 -24.45 -2.42 9.03
N PHE A 141 -23.83 -1.26 9.28
CA PHE A 141 -23.28 -0.83 10.57
C PHE A 141 -22.45 -1.92 11.26
N ALA A 142 -21.62 -2.59 10.46
CA ALA A 142 -20.67 -3.62 10.85
C ALA A 142 -21.28 -4.88 11.50
N LEU A 143 -22.61 -5.09 11.40
CA LEU A 143 -23.30 -6.21 12.01
C LEU A 143 -24.23 -6.91 11.02
N SER A 144 -23.93 -8.18 10.70
CA SER A 144 -24.65 -8.95 9.68
C SER A 144 -26.10 -9.29 10.05
N SER A 145 -26.41 -9.47 11.34
CA SER A 145 -27.76 -9.78 11.84
C SER A 145 -28.50 -10.86 11.01
N GLY A 146 -27.78 -11.95 10.66
CA GLY A 146 -28.29 -13.07 9.88
C GLY A 146 -28.24 -12.93 8.35
N ARG A 147 -27.78 -11.79 7.80
CA ARG A 147 -27.56 -11.57 6.36
C ARG A 147 -26.13 -11.08 6.12
N LEU A 148 -25.21 -12.02 5.90
CA LEU A 148 -23.79 -11.73 5.69
C LEU A 148 -23.59 -10.95 4.38
N GLY A 149 -22.91 -9.81 4.46
CA GLY A 149 -22.55 -8.96 3.33
C GLY A 149 -23.71 -8.19 2.69
N TYR A 150 -24.85 -8.12 3.37
CA TYR A 150 -25.99 -7.32 2.95
C TYR A 150 -26.00 -5.94 3.61
N SER A 151 -26.34 -4.91 2.83
CA SER A 151 -26.64 -3.58 3.33
C SER A 151 -27.77 -2.93 2.54
N SER A 152 -28.50 -2.02 3.16
CA SER A 152 -29.56 -1.27 2.45
C SER A 152 -28.99 -0.36 1.36
N LYS A 153 -27.75 0.12 1.51
CA LYS A 153 -27.13 1.00 0.53
C LYS A 153 -26.50 0.25 -0.65
N GLY A 154 -25.80 -0.84 -0.38
CA GLY A 154 -24.98 -1.57 -1.36
C GLY A 154 -25.57 -2.91 -1.81
N GLY A 155 -26.70 -3.33 -1.24
CA GLY A 155 -27.29 -4.65 -1.51
C GLY A 155 -26.43 -5.78 -0.98
N LEU A 156 -26.54 -6.96 -1.61
CA LEU A 156 -25.85 -8.18 -1.18
C LEU A 156 -24.55 -8.38 -1.96
N THR A 157 -23.41 -8.36 -1.26
CA THR A 157 -22.12 -8.75 -1.84
C THR A 157 -22.03 -10.26 -2.06
N LEU A 158 -21.60 -10.67 -3.26
CA LEU A 158 -21.43 -12.09 -3.63
C LEU A 158 -19.96 -12.53 -3.52
N ASN A 159 -19.74 -13.82 -3.25
CA ASN A 159 -18.40 -14.39 -3.24
C ASN A 159 -17.90 -14.65 -4.68
N PRO A 160 -16.76 -14.06 -5.11
CA PRO A 160 -16.29 -14.21 -6.49
C PRO A 160 -15.85 -15.64 -6.84
N TYR A 161 -15.59 -16.51 -5.86
CA TYR A 161 -15.32 -17.94 -6.12
C TYR A 161 -16.59 -18.74 -6.39
N ASN A 162 -17.72 -18.36 -5.80
CA ASN A 162 -19.00 -19.02 -5.99
C ASN A 162 -20.15 -18.05 -5.68
N LEU A 163 -20.88 -17.64 -6.71
CA LEU A 163 -21.95 -16.63 -6.60
C LEU A 163 -23.16 -17.09 -5.78
N ASN A 164 -23.26 -18.38 -5.42
CA ASN A 164 -24.28 -18.90 -4.50
C ASN A 164 -23.83 -18.86 -3.02
N ARG A 165 -22.69 -18.23 -2.74
CA ARG A 165 -22.08 -18.12 -1.42
C ARG A 165 -21.86 -16.67 -1.04
N ASP A 166 -21.97 -16.37 0.25
CA ASP A 166 -21.62 -15.05 0.75
C ASP A 166 -20.10 -14.85 0.85
N ALA A 167 -19.71 -13.59 0.90
CA ALA A 167 -18.34 -13.16 1.17
C ALA A 167 -18.10 -12.93 2.67
N SER A 168 -18.83 -13.63 3.55
CA SER A 168 -18.87 -13.41 5.00
C SER A 168 -19.23 -11.95 5.33
N GLY A 169 -18.88 -11.47 6.51
CA GLY A 169 -19.11 -10.10 6.92
C GLY A 169 -18.39 -9.73 8.22
N SER A 170 -18.36 -8.46 8.59
CA SER A 170 -18.97 -7.33 7.89
C SER A 170 -18.12 -6.72 6.79
N SER A 171 -16.81 -7.01 6.67
CA SER A 171 -15.97 -6.45 5.58
C SER A 171 -16.12 -7.22 4.25
N SER A 172 -17.37 -7.55 3.89
CA SER A 172 -17.72 -8.40 2.75
C SER A 172 -17.25 -7.84 1.42
N GLY A 173 -17.50 -6.55 1.16
CA GLY A 173 -17.10 -5.88 -0.06
C GLY A 173 -15.59 -5.77 -0.19
N THR A 174 -14.86 -5.52 0.90
CA THR A 174 -13.39 -5.61 0.87
C THR A 174 -12.93 -7.02 0.53
N GLY A 175 -13.49 -8.04 1.20
CA GLY A 175 -13.15 -9.44 0.94
C GLY A 175 -13.39 -9.85 -0.51
N ALA A 176 -14.57 -9.56 -1.04
CA ALA A 176 -14.94 -9.90 -2.42
C ALA A 176 -14.18 -9.04 -3.45
N GLY A 177 -14.07 -7.75 -3.21
CA GLY A 177 -13.44 -6.80 -4.13
C GLY A 177 -11.94 -7.06 -4.29
N ILE A 178 -11.22 -7.29 -3.20
CA ILE A 178 -9.79 -7.62 -3.28
C ILE A 178 -9.57 -9.01 -3.88
N ALA A 179 -10.41 -10.00 -3.55
CA ALA A 179 -10.34 -11.31 -4.21
C ALA A 179 -10.60 -11.24 -5.72
N ALA A 180 -11.49 -10.36 -6.15
CA ALA A 180 -11.79 -10.07 -7.56
C ALA A 180 -10.78 -9.12 -8.22
N ASN A 181 -9.72 -8.70 -7.52
CA ASN A 181 -8.72 -7.74 -7.97
C ASN A 181 -9.35 -6.40 -8.39
N PHE A 182 -10.22 -5.80 -7.58
CA PHE A 182 -10.73 -4.44 -7.80
C PHE A 182 -9.82 -3.35 -7.26
N ALA A 183 -8.83 -3.71 -6.44
CA ALA A 183 -7.72 -2.88 -6.02
C ALA A 183 -6.57 -3.79 -5.58
N THR A 184 -5.39 -3.22 -5.28
CA THR A 184 -4.23 -3.98 -4.82
C THR A 184 -4.42 -4.47 -3.38
N LEU A 185 -4.98 -3.62 -2.52
CA LEU A 185 -5.28 -3.92 -1.12
C LEU A 185 -6.53 -3.17 -0.65
N GLY A 186 -7.10 -3.60 0.46
CA GLY A 186 -8.19 -2.88 1.09
C GLY A 186 -8.19 -2.96 2.61
N THR A 187 -9.08 -2.20 3.23
CA THR A 187 -9.24 -2.16 4.68
C THR A 187 -10.53 -2.83 5.12
N GLY A 188 -10.51 -3.38 6.33
CA GLY A 188 -11.70 -3.87 7.00
C GLY A 188 -11.68 -3.51 8.48
N THR A 189 -12.85 -3.62 9.11
CA THR A 189 -12.98 -3.55 10.56
C THR A 189 -13.46 -4.88 11.12
N ASP A 190 -13.00 -5.23 12.31
CA ASP A 190 -13.21 -6.53 12.93
C ASP A 190 -13.71 -6.36 14.37
N THR A 191 -14.99 -6.65 14.60
CA THR A 191 -15.60 -6.68 15.95
C THR A 191 -15.80 -8.12 16.45
N ALA A 192 -16.06 -9.03 15.50
CA ALA A 192 -16.43 -10.41 15.75
C ALA A 192 -15.93 -11.34 14.62
N GLY A 193 -14.70 -11.10 14.13
CA GLY A 193 -14.13 -11.80 12.96
C GLY A 193 -14.34 -11.07 11.63
N SER A 194 -14.71 -9.79 11.63
CA SER A 194 -15.13 -9.09 10.40
C SER A 194 -14.03 -8.69 9.43
N VAL A 195 -12.74 -8.86 9.75
CA VAL A 195 -11.62 -8.87 8.77
C VAL A 195 -11.26 -10.30 8.40
N ARG A 196 -11.15 -11.16 9.41
CA ARG A 196 -10.69 -12.55 9.25
C ARG A 196 -11.67 -13.44 8.51
N GLY A 197 -12.96 -13.32 8.80
CA GLY A 197 -14.02 -14.10 8.17
C GLY A 197 -14.13 -13.87 6.66
N PRO A 198 -14.33 -12.62 6.21
CA PRO A 198 -14.27 -12.28 4.78
C PRO A 198 -12.98 -12.73 4.11
N SER A 199 -11.83 -12.50 4.73
CA SER A 199 -10.54 -12.94 4.17
C SER A 199 -10.45 -14.46 4.00
N ALA A 200 -10.92 -15.22 4.99
CA ALA A 200 -10.89 -16.68 4.96
C ALA A 200 -11.76 -17.27 3.84
N VAL A 201 -12.95 -16.70 3.60
CA VAL A 201 -13.88 -17.22 2.59
C VAL A 201 -13.64 -16.67 1.18
N THR A 202 -12.82 -15.63 1.04
CA THR A 202 -12.41 -15.06 -0.25
C THR A 202 -10.92 -15.26 -0.56
N GLY A 203 -10.22 -16.10 0.20
CA GLY A 203 -8.85 -16.52 -0.13
C GLY A 203 -7.84 -15.38 -0.05
N LEU A 204 -7.97 -14.56 0.99
CA LEU A 204 -7.10 -13.43 1.27
C LEU A 204 -6.33 -13.63 2.58
N VAL A 205 -5.29 -12.81 2.76
CA VAL A 205 -4.66 -12.57 4.05
C VAL A 205 -5.40 -11.41 4.73
N GLY A 206 -5.70 -11.57 6.02
CA GLY A 206 -6.34 -10.53 6.82
C GLY A 206 -5.72 -10.45 8.21
N ILE A 207 -5.39 -9.24 8.67
CA ILE A 207 -4.80 -9.01 9.99
C ILE A 207 -5.77 -8.24 10.87
N LYS A 208 -6.19 -8.85 11.99
CA LYS A 208 -6.78 -8.14 13.12
C LYS A 208 -5.67 -7.79 14.10
N PRO A 209 -5.21 -6.53 14.18
CA PRO A 209 -4.09 -6.16 15.04
C PRO A 209 -4.46 -6.17 16.53
N THR A 210 -3.46 -6.00 17.37
CA THR A 210 -3.60 -5.75 18.81
C THR A 210 -4.41 -4.48 19.07
N ARG A 211 -5.16 -4.46 20.17
CA ARG A 211 -5.86 -3.25 20.63
C ARG A 211 -4.92 -2.06 20.75
N GLY A 212 -5.26 -0.98 20.06
CA GLY A 212 -4.47 0.25 20.04
C GLY A 212 -3.24 0.23 19.14
N LEU A 213 -2.98 -0.83 18.36
CA LEU A 213 -1.92 -0.73 17.34
C LEU A 213 -2.34 0.19 16.19
N VAL A 214 -3.61 0.13 15.79
CA VAL A 214 -4.22 0.94 14.73
C VAL A 214 -5.37 1.74 15.37
N SER A 215 -5.44 3.04 15.07
CA SER A 215 -6.49 3.93 15.58
C SER A 215 -7.87 3.58 15.01
N ALA A 216 -8.90 3.72 15.85
CA ALA A 216 -10.30 3.68 15.43
C ALA A 216 -10.91 5.07 15.15
N ASP A 217 -10.13 6.16 15.23
CA ASP A 217 -10.61 7.52 14.96
C ASP A 217 -11.08 7.68 13.51
N GLY A 218 -12.26 8.32 13.34
CA GLY A 218 -12.95 8.45 12.06
C GLY A 218 -13.44 7.12 11.46
N ILE A 219 -13.77 6.12 12.30
CA ILE A 219 -14.42 4.88 11.85
C ILE A 219 -15.78 4.74 12.53
N VAL A 220 -16.85 4.50 11.76
CA VAL A 220 -18.20 4.29 12.32
C VAL A 220 -18.16 3.10 13.28
N PRO A 221 -18.44 3.31 14.58
CA PRO A 221 -18.19 2.31 15.61
C PRO A 221 -19.29 1.25 15.65
N LEU A 222 -18.94 0.07 16.17
CA LEU A 222 -19.88 -0.92 16.68
C LEU A 222 -19.71 -1.12 18.18
N ALA A 223 -18.48 -1.36 18.63
CA ALA A 223 -18.10 -1.47 20.03
C ALA A 223 -16.58 -1.30 20.19
N LEU A 224 -16.13 -0.08 20.52
CA LEU A 224 -14.71 0.31 20.60
C LEU A 224 -13.84 -0.56 21.52
N THR A 225 -14.39 -1.30 22.49
CA THR A 225 -13.61 -2.27 23.26
C THR A 225 -13.10 -3.43 22.42
N VAL A 226 -13.81 -3.78 21.36
CA VAL A 226 -13.56 -4.95 20.51
C VAL A 226 -13.52 -4.62 19.01
N ASP A 227 -13.51 -3.34 18.62
CA ASP A 227 -13.34 -2.89 17.24
C ASP A 227 -11.87 -2.75 16.88
N TYR A 228 -11.48 -3.36 15.76
CA TYR A 228 -10.11 -3.31 15.24
C TYR A 228 -10.13 -3.01 13.74
N ALA A 229 -9.41 -1.98 13.32
CA ALA A 229 -9.12 -1.72 11.91
C ALA A 229 -7.94 -2.58 11.44
N GLY A 230 -8.01 -3.13 10.22
CA GLY A 230 -6.95 -4.01 9.71
C GLY A 230 -6.90 -4.14 8.19
N PRO A 231 -5.73 -4.52 7.63
CA PRO A 231 -5.57 -4.72 6.20
C PRO A 231 -6.11 -6.07 5.73
N MET A 232 -6.54 -6.10 4.46
CA MET A 232 -6.97 -7.30 3.72
C MET A 232 -6.29 -7.30 2.34
N THR A 233 -5.49 -8.33 2.04
CA THR A 233 -4.58 -8.36 0.89
C THR A 233 -4.47 -9.75 0.26
N LEU A 234 -3.84 -9.83 -0.92
CA LEU A 234 -3.60 -11.11 -1.59
C LEU A 234 -2.48 -11.92 -0.93
N SER A 235 -1.49 -11.22 -0.35
CA SER A 235 -0.26 -11.80 0.18
C SER A 235 0.09 -11.27 1.58
N VAL A 236 0.87 -12.05 2.34
CA VAL A 236 1.38 -11.65 3.66
C VAL A 236 2.32 -10.43 3.55
N GLU A 237 3.08 -10.34 2.46
CA GLU A 237 3.96 -9.20 2.19
C GLU A 237 3.17 -7.89 2.08
N ASP A 238 2.11 -7.87 1.27
CA ASP A 238 1.26 -6.69 1.12
C ASP A 238 0.52 -6.35 2.42
N ALA A 239 0.12 -7.36 3.20
CA ALA A 239 -0.50 -7.14 4.52
C ALA A 239 0.46 -6.46 5.50
N ALA A 240 1.75 -6.84 5.47
CA ALA A 240 2.78 -6.23 6.30
C ALA A 240 3.07 -4.77 5.88
N ILE A 241 3.10 -4.49 4.57
CA ILE A 241 3.23 -3.12 4.06
C ILE A 241 2.05 -2.26 4.54
N ALA A 242 0.81 -2.75 4.35
CA ALA A 242 -0.38 -2.02 4.75
C ALA A 242 -0.45 -1.80 6.27
N LEU A 243 -0.10 -2.81 7.08
CA LEU A 243 -0.08 -2.66 8.53
C LEU A 243 0.93 -1.61 9.00
N GLY A 244 2.10 -1.52 8.36
CA GLY A 244 3.10 -0.50 8.69
C GLY A 244 2.60 0.93 8.49
N VAL A 245 1.77 1.15 7.46
CA VAL A 245 1.12 2.45 7.21
C VAL A 245 -0.05 2.70 8.16
N MET A 246 -0.81 1.67 8.52
CA MET A 246 -1.97 1.82 9.40
C MET A 246 -1.59 1.99 10.89
N ALA A 247 -0.46 1.42 11.31
CA ALA A 247 -0.04 1.41 12.71
C ALA A 247 0.44 2.79 13.16
N GLY A 248 -0.06 3.27 14.30
CA GLY A 248 0.29 4.61 14.76
C GLY A 248 -0.32 4.96 16.11
N VAL A 249 0.33 5.92 16.79
CA VAL A 249 -0.23 6.53 18.01
C VAL A 249 -1.03 7.75 17.60
N ASP A 250 -2.30 7.73 17.94
CA ASP A 250 -3.27 8.78 17.67
C ASP A 250 -3.75 9.42 18.99
N PRO A 251 -3.55 10.73 19.19
CA PRO A 251 -4.08 11.43 20.36
C PRO A 251 -5.61 11.41 20.49
N ASN A 252 -6.35 11.21 19.39
CA ASN A 252 -7.82 11.15 19.39
C ASN A 252 -8.36 9.77 19.77
N ASP A 253 -7.54 8.72 19.67
CA ASP A 253 -7.84 7.38 20.18
C ASP A 253 -6.90 7.02 21.34
N PRO A 254 -7.33 7.20 22.60
CA PRO A 254 -6.54 6.89 23.78
C PRO A 254 -6.05 5.43 23.85
N ALA A 255 -6.72 4.47 23.18
CA ALA A 255 -6.29 3.08 23.16
C ALA A 255 -4.91 2.95 22.51
N THR A 256 -4.59 3.81 21.55
CA THR A 256 -3.32 3.75 20.81
C THR A 256 -2.09 4.10 21.64
N SER A 257 -2.27 4.77 22.78
CA SER A 257 -1.14 5.04 23.69
C SER A 257 -0.46 3.75 24.18
N ALA A 258 -1.16 2.61 24.18
CA ALA A 258 -0.62 1.32 24.58
C ALA A 258 0.40 0.72 23.59
N SER A 259 0.36 1.14 22.32
CA SER A 259 1.25 0.66 21.25
C SER A 259 2.56 1.45 21.14
N LYS A 260 2.68 2.55 21.88
CA LYS A 260 3.87 3.41 21.86
C LYS A 260 5.16 2.62 22.14
N GLY A 261 6.03 2.54 21.13
CA GLY A 261 7.30 1.81 21.19
C GLY A 261 7.17 0.29 21.06
N LYS A 262 6.00 -0.21 20.68
CA LYS A 262 5.71 -1.64 20.42
C LYS A 262 5.29 -1.91 18.97
N GLY A 263 4.64 -0.94 18.32
CA GLY A 263 4.37 -0.97 16.87
C GLY A 263 5.60 -0.63 16.02
N PHE A 264 5.50 -0.91 14.71
CA PHE A 264 6.54 -0.63 13.72
C PHE A 264 5.96 0.09 12.51
N ASP A 265 6.67 1.06 11.97
CA ASP A 265 6.27 1.77 10.74
C ASP A 265 6.55 0.91 9.48
N ASP A 266 7.34 -0.17 9.63
CA ASP A 266 7.64 -1.13 8.58
C ASP A 266 7.61 -2.55 9.15
N TYR A 267 6.58 -3.33 8.84
CA TYR A 267 6.50 -4.74 9.22
C TYR A 267 7.17 -5.69 8.21
N THR A 268 7.59 -5.21 7.03
CA THR A 268 8.24 -6.05 6.02
C THR A 268 9.60 -6.58 6.48
N GLN A 269 10.23 -5.90 7.44
CA GLN A 269 11.46 -6.37 8.09
C GLN A 269 11.32 -7.74 8.78
N PHE A 270 10.09 -8.19 9.05
CA PHE A 270 9.80 -9.47 9.69
C PHE A 270 9.47 -10.61 8.71
N LEU A 271 9.54 -10.35 7.40
CA LEU A 271 9.33 -11.36 6.36
C LEU A 271 10.52 -12.34 6.28
N ASP A 272 10.53 -13.33 7.17
CA ASP A 272 11.55 -14.39 7.21
C ASP A 272 11.00 -15.73 6.74
N LYS A 273 11.50 -16.23 5.61
CA LYS A 273 11.14 -17.54 5.04
C LYS A 273 11.45 -18.72 5.98
N ASN A 274 12.25 -18.52 7.01
CA ASN A 274 12.64 -19.53 7.99
C ASN A 274 11.95 -19.39 9.35
N ALA A 275 11.00 -18.46 9.52
CA ALA A 275 10.41 -18.16 10.83
C ALA A 275 9.74 -19.37 11.51
N LEU A 276 9.24 -20.34 10.75
CA LEU A 276 8.68 -21.59 11.28
C LEU A 276 9.71 -22.50 11.95
N LYS A 277 11.00 -22.35 11.63
CA LYS A 277 12.06 -23.22 12.17
C LYS A 277 12.29 -22.96 13.65
N GLY A 278 11.87 -23.91 14.47
CA GLY A 278 11.98 -23.82 15.93
C GLY A 278 10.81 -23.09 16.58
N ALA A 279 9.85 -22.60 15.80
CA ALA A 279 8.60 -22.03 16.32
C ALA A 279 7.80 -23.09 17.08
N ARG A 280 6.96 -22.66 18.01
CA ARG A 280 6.10 -23.49 18.83
C ARG A 280 4.66 -23.09 18.61
N ILE A 281 3.92 -23.94 17.91
CA ILE A 281 2.56 -23.66 17.45
C ILE A 281 1.59 -24.53 18.25
N GLY A 282 0.67 -23.88 18.97
CA GLY A 282 -0.45 -24.53 19.63
C GLY A 282 -1.58 -24.81 18.65
N VAL A 283 -2.30 -25.92 18.76
CA VAL A 283 -3.49 -26.19 17.94
C VAL A 283 -4.71 -26.19 18.85
N ALA A 284 -5.64 -25.24 18.63
CA ALA A 284 -6.87 -25.14 19.41
C ALA A 284 -7.93 -26.10 18.86
N ARG A 285 -7.98 -27.32 19.41
CA ARG A 285 -8.84 -28.41 18.90
C ARG A 285 -10.33 -28.17 19.09
N ASP A 286 -10.70 -27.33 20.05
CA ASP A 286 -12.08 -26.95 20.37
C ASP A 286 -12.84 -26.28 19.20
N TYR A 287 -12.13 -25.85 18.15
CA TYR A 287 -12.70 -25.11 17.00
C TYR A 287 -12.74 -25.90 15.68
N PHE A 288 -12.47 -27.21 15.73
CA PHE A 288 -12.60 -28.11 14.58
C PHE A 288 -13.96 -28.83 14.59
N GLY A 289 -14.28 -29.51 13.49
CA GLY A 289 -15.43 -30.42 13.40
C GLY A 289 -16.69 -29.80 12.81
N GLY A 290 -16.63 -28.55 12.35
CA GLY A 290 -17.72 -27.87 11.64
C GLY A 290 -17.89 -28.35 10.19
N ASN A 291 -16.80 -28.71 9.52
CA ASN A 291 -16.80 -29.25 8.16
C ASN A 291 -15.53 -30.09 7.91
N GLU A 292 -15.68 -31.29 7.35
CA GLU A 292 -14.56 -32.24 7.15
C GLU A 292 -13.50 -31.75 6.15
N GLU A 293 -13.89 -31.03 5.09
CA GLU A 293 -12.94 -30.48 4.12
C GLU A 293 -12.13 -29.33 4.73
N VAL A 294 -12.78 -28.45 5.48
CA VAL A 294 -12.12 -27.37 6.23
C VAL A 294 -11.08 -27.94 7.19
N ASP A 295 -11.49 -28.89 8.03
CA ASP A 295 -10.60 -29.53 9.00
C ASP A 295 -9.40 -30.17 8.29
N LYS A 296 -9.63 -30.91 7.20
CA LYS A 296 -8.57 -31.58 6.44
C LYS A 296 -7.55 -30.61 5.83
N LEU A 297 -8.00 -29.46 5.32
CA LEU A 297 -7.12 -28.44 4.75
C LEU A 297 -6.28 -27.75 5.83
N VAL A 298 -6.89 -27.44 6.98
CA VAL A 298 -6.17 -26.85 8.13
C VAL A 298 -5.18 -27.86 8.72
N GLU A 299 -5.53 -29.15 8.82
CA GLU A 299 -4.60 -30.19 9.27
C GLU A 299 -3.41 -30.37 8.32
N ALA A 300 -3.64 -30.28 7.01
CA ALA A 300 -2.56 -30.30 6.04
C ALA A 300 -1.61 -29.10 6.23
N ALA A 301 -2.16 -27.91 6.53
CA ALA A 301 -1.36 -26.72 6.83
C ALA A 301 -0.52 -26.89 8.10
N ILE A 302 -1.08 -27.47 9.16
CA ILE A 302 -0.36 -27.78 10.41
C ILE A 302 0.79 -28.75 10.15
N GLU A 303 0.57 -29.80 9.37
CA GLU A 303 1.64 -30.75 9.01
C GLU A 303 2.71 -30.10 8.11
N ASN A 304 2.34 -29.15 7.24
CA ASN A 304 3.32 -28.35 6.49
C ASN A 304 4.16 -27.45 7.41
N MET A 305 3.55 -26.78 8.40
CA MET A 305 4.27 -25.99 9.40
C MET A 305 5.27 -26.82 10.20
N LYS A 306 4.86 -28.04 10.58
CA LYS A 306 5.72 -29.02 11.25
C LYS A 306 6.88 -29.48 10.36
N ALA A 307 6.61 -29.75 9.09
CA ALA A 307 7.64 -30.11 8.11
C ALA A 307 8.66 -28.98 7.89
N ALA A 308 8.23 -27.72 7.99
CA ALA A 308 9.09 -26.53 7.96
C ALA A 308 9.93 -26.33 9.24
N GLY A 309 9.71 -27.15 10.27
CA GLY A 309 10.53 -27.18 11.49
C GLY A 309 9.84 -26.61 12.73
N ALA A 310 8.54 -26.34 12.69
CA ALA A 310 7.77 -25.95 13.87
C ALA A 310 7.51 -27.16 14.78
N THR A 311 7.43 -26.90 16.09
CA THR A 311 6.94 -27.85 17.08
C THR A 311 5.44 -27.64 17.27
N ILE A 312 4.65 -28.67 16.98
CA ILE A 312 3.19 -28.63 17.15
C ILE A 312 2.80 -29.14 18.55
N ILE A 313 1.93 -28.40 19.22
CA ILE A 313 1.46 -28.68 20.58
C ILE A 313 -0.07 -28.70 20.56
N GLU A 314 -0.66 -29.84 20.90
CA GLU A 314 -2.11 -29.95 21.01
C GLU A 314 -2.61 -29.20 22.25
N LEU A 315 -3.62 -28.35 22.09
CA LEU A 315 -4.24 -27.61 23.18
C LEU A 315 -5.69 -28.04 23.34
N ASP A 316 -6.04 -28.34 24.60
CA ASP A 316 -7.41 -28.41 25.07
C ASP A 316 -7.63 -27.17 25.93
N PHE A 317 -8.52 -26.26 25.51
CA PHE A 317 -8.75 -25.04 26.27
C PHE A 317 -9.58 -25.32 27.54
N PRO A 318 -9.34 -24.55 28.63
CA PRO A 318 -10.24 -24.58 29.77
C PRO A 318 -11.67 -24.24 29.35
N ASP A 319 -12.67 -24.90 29.97
CA ASP A 319 -14.09 -24.64 29.71
C ASP A 319 -14.43 -23.13 29.78
N SER A 320 -13.80 -22.39 30.69
CA SER A 320 -13.98 -20.93 30.82
C SER A 320 -13.57 -20.14 29.57
N VAL A 321 -12.49 -20.53 28.88
CA VAL A 321 -12.04 -19.91 27.63
C VAL A 321 -13.02 -20.23 26.51
N VAL A 322 -13.43 -21.51 26.42
CA VAL A 322 -14.37 -22.00 25.41
C VAL A 322 -15.76 -21.36 25.59
N GLU A 323 -16.23 -21.17 26.83
CA GLU A 323 -17.48 -20.48 27.15
C GLU A 323 -17.42 -18.97 26.89
N ALA A 324 -16.27 -18.34 27.18
CA ALA A 324 -16.05 -16.92 26.89
C ALA A 324 -16.06 -16.63 25.39
N SER A 325 -15.68 -17.60 24.55
CA SER A 325 -15.74 -17.48 23.10
C SER A 325 -17.14 -17.76 22.51
N ASN A 326 -18.22 -17.72 23.29
CA ASN A 326 -19.59 -17.77 22.77
C ASN A 326 -20.11 -16.35 22.51
N TYR A 327 -20.69 -16.08 21.33
CA TYR A 327 -21.18 -14.73 21.00
C TYR A 327 -22.15 -14.19 22.06
N GLY A 328 -23.11 -15.00 22.47
CA GLY A 328 -24.17 -14.63 23.44
C GLY A 328 -23.71 -14.41 24.89
N THR A 329 -22.40 -14.43 25.18
CA THR A 329 -21.85 -14.16 26.51
C THR A 329 -21.18 -12.79 26.56
N LEU A 330 -19.85 -12.72 26.65
CA LEU A 330 -19.11 -11.46 26.82
C LEU A 330 -19.25 -10.53 25.62
N LEU A 331 -19.17 -11.07 24.40
CA LEU A 331 -19.15 -10.27 23.19
C LEU A 331 -20.48 -9.53 22.97
N ASN A 332 -21.61 -10.23 23.05
CA ASN A 332 -22.93 -9.60 22.96
C ASN A 332 -23.14 -8.55 24.06
N THR A 333 -22.74 -8.84 25.30
CA THR A 333 -22.81 -7.86 26.40
C THR A 333 -22.03 -6.58 26.11
N VAL A 334 -20.83 -6.69 25.55
CA VAL A 334 -20.03 -5.51 25.17
C VAL A 334 -20.69 -4.76 24.02
N VAL A 335 -21.11 -5.45 22.96
CA VAL A 335 -21.74 -4.82 21.78
C VAL A 335 -23.02 -4.08 22.14
N GLN A 336 -23.92 -4.70 22.91
CA GLN A 336 -25.19 -4.09 23.30
C GLN A 336 -25.02 -2.86 24.20
N ALA A 337 -23.99 -2.86 25.06
CA ALA A 337 -23.71 -1.74 25.95
C ALA A 337 -23.02 -0.57 25.23
N GLU A 338 -22.13 -0.87 24.29
CA GLU A 338 -21.26 0.12 23.67
C GLU A 338 -21.86 0.76 22.42
N PHE A 339 -22.64 0.01 21.63
CA PHE A 339 -23.14 0.51 20.35
C PHE A 339 -23.93 1.81 20.48
N ASN A 340 -24.92 1.86 21.38
CA ASN A 340 -25.78 3.04 21.54
C ASN A 340 -24.99 4.32 21.85
N PRO A 341 -24.26 4.44 22.98
CA PRO A 341 -23.56 5.69 23.29
C PRO A 341 -22.49 6.07 22.24
N GLN A 342 -21.83 5.09 21.61
CA GLN A 342 -20.77 5.36 20.64
C GLN A 342 -21.32 5.78 19.27
N ILE A 343 -22.42 5.18 18.80
CA ILE A 343 -23.05 5.61 17.55
C ILE A 343 -23.67 7.01 17.69
N GLU A 344 -24.23 7.34 18.86
CA GLU A 344 -24.73 8.70 19.12
C GLU A 344 -23.60 9.73 19.08
N GLU A 345 -22.43 9.40 19.64
CA GLU A 345 -21.25 10.27 19.57
C GLU A 345 -20.78 10.48 18.13
N TYR A 346 -20.67 9.41 17.35
CA TYR A 346 -20.29 9.49 15.93
C TYR A 346 -21.31 10.28 15.11
N LEU A 347 -22.60 9.98 15.23
CA LEU A 347 -23.65 10.68 14.48
C LEU A 347 -23.70 12.18 14.80
N GLY A 348 -23.34 12.57 16.02
CA GLY A 348 -23.24 13.97 16.44
C GLY A 348 -22.10 14.76 15.78
N THR A 349 -21.16 14.10 15.09
CA THR A 349 -20.11 14.77 14.31
C THR A 349 -20.55 15.14 12.89
N LEU A 350 -21.63 14.52 12.40
CA LEU A 350 -22.08 14.68 11.02
C LEU A 350 -22.87 16.00 10.84
N ASP A 351 -22.54 16.72 9.77
CA ASP A 351 -23.31 17.87 9.32
C ASP A 351 -24.56 17.43 8.53
N GLY A 352 -25.65 18.20 8.60
CA GLY A 352 -26.85 17.96 7.77
C GLY A 352 -28.07 17.44 8.54
N GLU A 353 -29.02 16.85 7.82
CA GLU A 353 -30.28 16.29 8.37
C GLU A 353 -30.17 14.77 8.66
N TYR A 354 -29.02 14.31 9.16
CA TYR A 354 -28.84 12.90 9.57
C TYR A 354 -29.33 12.65 11.01
N PRO A 355 -29.74 11.41 11.35
CA PRO A 355 -30.13 11.06 12.71
C PRO A 355 -29.05 11.46 13.73
N GLN A 356 -29.45 12.07 14.84
CA GLN A 356 -28.53 12.55 15.88
C GLN A 356 -28.42 11.56 17.05
N ASN A 357 -29.21 10.49 17.05
CA ASN A 357 -29.21 9.48 18.08
C ASN A 357 -29.77 8.14 17.57
N LEU A 358 -29.63 7.08 18.38
CA LEU A 358 -30.06 5.74 17.98
C LEU A 358 -31.58 5.62 17.79
N SER A 359 -32.38 6.38 18.55
CA SER A 359 -33.84 6.38 18.38
C SER A 359 -34.25 7.00 17.03
N GLU A 360 -33.59 8.07 16.61
CA GLU A 360 -33.79 8.68 15.30
C GLU A 360 -33.29 7.78 14.17
N LEU A 361 -32.17 7.07 14.37
CA LEU A 361 -31.64 6.10 13.42
C LEU A 361 -32.64 4.94 13.18
N ILE A 362 -33.23 4.40 14.25
CA ILE A 362 -34.29 3.39 14.16
C ILE A 362 -35.50 3.94 13.40
N ALA A 363 -35.94 5.15 13.73
CA ALA A 363 -37.10 5.76 13.06
C ALA A 363 -36.85 5.97 11.56
N ALA A 364 -35.65 6.44 11.18
CA ALA A 364 -35.26 6.62 9.78
C ALA A 364 -35.13 5.27 9.05
N SER A 365 -34.61 4.24 9.71
CA SER A 365 -34.52 2.88 9.17
C SER A 365 -35.89 2.26 8.86
N GLN A 366 -36.94 2.76 9.50
CA GLN A 366 -38.34 2.33 9.33
C GLN A 366 -39.15 3.27 8.42
N ASP A 367 -38.51 4.23 7.76
CA ASP A 367 -39.21 5.12 6.83
C ASP A 367 -39.92 4.31 5.74
N PRO A 368 -41.19 4.60 5.41
CA PRO A 368 -41.93 3.85 4.40
C PRO A 368 -41.28 3.82 3.02
N GLU A 369 -40.53 4.85 2.61
CA GLU A 369 -39.81 4.83 1.33
C GLU A 369 -38.67 3.79 1.37
N LEU A 370 -37.88 3.78 2.45
CA LEU A 370 -36.78 2.84 2.63
C LEU A 370 -37.26 1.40 2.85
N VAL A 371 -38.30 1.20 3.67
CA VAL A 371 -38.90 -0.13 3.91
C VAL A 371 -39.48 -0.76 2.64
N ASN A 372 -39.96 0.06 1.70
CA ASN A 372 -40.51 -0.42 0.42
C ASN A 372 -39.49 -0.34 -0.74
N SER A 373 -38.22 -0.03 -0.46
CA SER A 373 -37.15 0.01 -1.46
C SER A 373 -36.75 -1.40 -1.93
N GLU A 374 -35.88 -1.48 -2.94
CA GLU A 374 -35.33 -2.77 -3.41
C GLU A 374 -34.39 -3.41 -2.38
N THR A 375 -33.74 -2.60 -1.55
CA THR A 375 -32.77 -3.00 -0.52
C THR A 375 -33.13 -2.35 0.83
N PRO A 376 -34.22 -2.79 1.49
CA PRO A 376 -34.60 -2.23 2.79
C PRO A 376 -33.58 -2.56 3.89
N VAL A 377 -33.54 -1.77 4.95
CA VAL A 377 -32.74 -2.11 6.15
C VAL A 377 -33.16 -3.48 6.67
N ASN A 378 -32.17 -4.32 7.01
CA ASN A 378 -32.43 -5.65 7.57
C ASN A 378 -33.27 -5.53 8.86
N PRO A 379 -34.49 -6.12 8.93
CA PRO A 379 -35.32 -6.03 10.12
C PRO A 379 -34.65 -6.56 11.39
N ASN A 380 -33.79 -7.58 11.27
CA ASN A 380 -33.02 -8.08 12.42
C ASN A 380 -31.97 -7.07 12.90
N ARG A 381 -31.50 -6.16 12.05
CA ARG A 381 -30.60 -5.08 12.45
C ARG A 381 -31.34 -4.05 13.31
N ILE A 382 -32.55 -3.69 12.90
CA ILE A 382 -33.43 -2.80 13.67
C ILE A 382 -33.75 -3.40 15.04
N ALA A 383 -34.06 -4.70 15.12
CA ALA A 383 -34.28 -5.38 16.39
C ALA A 383 -33.05 -5.30 17.32
N VAL A 384 -31.84 -5.45 16.78
CA VAL A 384 -30.61 -5.29 17.58
C VAL A 384 -30.42 -3.84 18.06
N TYR A 385 -30.81 -2.83 17.28
CA TYR A 385 -30.81 -1.44 17.76
C TYR A 385 -31.74 -1.24 18.94
N GLU A 386 -32.94 -1.82 18.89
CA GLU A 386 -33.92 -1.79 19.97
C GLU A 386 -33.38 -2.49 21.22
N ASP A 387 -32.72 -3.64 21.06
CA ASP A 387 -32.07 -4.37 22.16
C ASP A 387 -30.95 -3.54 22.81
N SER A 388 -30.12 -2.85 22.02
CA SER A 388 -29.03 -1.99 22.53
C SER A 388 -29.57 -0.79 23.32
N LEU A 389 -30.70 -0.21 22.89
CA LEU A 389 -31.40 0.83 23.66
C LEU A 389 -31.92 0.29 24.99
N GLU A 390 -32.50 -0.91 25.01
CA GLU A 390 -33.02 -1.53 26.23
C GLU A 390 -31.91 -1.96 27.19
N PHE A 391 -30.74 -2.37 26.67
CA PHE A 391 -29.62 -2.86 27.47
C PHE A 391 -29.08 -1.81 28.46
N GLY A 392 -29.22 -0.52 28.17
CA GLY A 392 -28.95 0.55 29.13
C GLY A 392 -27.50 1.03 29.19
N GLY A 393 -26.71 0.75 28.17
CA GLY A 393 -25.40 1.38 27.93
C GLY A 393 -24.29 1.00 28.92
N LEU A 394 -23.31 1.91 29.07
CA LEU A 394 -22.06 1.66 29.81
C LEU A 394 -22.24 1.51 31.33
N ASP A 395 -23.36 1.95 31.92
CA ASP A 395 -23.62 1.79 33.36
C ASP A 395 -24.25 0.43 33.70
N ASN A 396 -24.55 -0.40 32.69
CA ASN A 396 -25.13 -1.72 32.90
C ASN A 396 -24.19 -2.61 33.76
N PRO A 397 -24.69 -3.22 34.86
CA PRO A 397 -23.86 -4.04 35.74
C PRO A 397 -23.21 -5.26 35.07
N GLU A 398 -23.86 -5.86 34.07
CA GLU A 398 -23.33 -6.99 33.31
C GLU A 398 -22.17 -6.53 32.42
N TYR A 399 -22.30 -5.38 31.77
CA TYR A 399 -21.19 -4.75 31.04
C TYR A 399 -20.03 -4.41 31.96
N GLN A 400 -20.29 -3.80 33.11
CA GLN A 400 -19.25 -3.51 34.10
C GLN A 400 -18.56 -4.80 34.60
N ALA A 401 -19.28 -5.91 34.73
CA ALA A 401 -18.67 -7.20 35.07
C ALA A 401 -17.83 -7.76 33.90
N ALA A 402 -18.31 -7.65 32.66
CA ALA A 402 -17.58 -8.08 31.47
C ALA A 402 -16.24 -7.34 31.33
N ILE A 403 -16.25 -6.01 31.43
CA ILE A 403 -15.03 -5.17 31.29
C ILE A 403 -14.08 -5.36 32.47
N ASN A 404 -14.58 -5.35 33.71
CA ASN A 404 -13.70 -5.34 34.89
C ASN A 404 -13.25 -6.74 35.35
N GLN A 405 -13.91 -7.81 34.88
CA GLN A 405 -13.63 -9.19 35.34
C GLN A 405 -13.55 -10.18 34.18
N GLY A 406 -14.56 -10.23 33.31
CA GLY A 406 -14.65 -11.24 32.24
C GLY A 406 -13.49 -11.19 31.24
N ILE A 407 -13.29 -10.05 30.60
CA ILE A 407 -12.18 -9.85 29.65
C ILE A 407 -10.81 -10.01 30.32
N PRO A 408 -10.52 -9.37 31.48
CA PRO A 408 -9.26 -9.58 32.19
C PRO A 408 -8.99 -11.03 32.58
N GLN A 409 -10.02 -11.80 32.96
CA GLN A 409 -9.88 -13.22 33.26
C GLN A 409 -9.49 -13.99 32.00
N LEU A 410 -10.20 -13.77 30.88
CA LEU A 410 -9.89 -14.40 29.60
C LEU A 410 -8.45 -14.10 29.16
N GLN A 411 -8.02 -12.82 29.23
CA GLN A 411 -6.66 -12.41 28.91
C GLN A 411 -5.62 -13.13 29.79
N SER A 412 -5.88 -13.28 31.08
CA SER A 412 -4.98 -14.00 32.00
C SER A 412 -4.90 -15.48 31.66
N GLU A 413 -6.02 -16.12 31.33
CA GLU A 413 -6.06 -17.55 30.98
C GLU A 413 -5.33 -17.81 29.66
N LEU A 414 -5.55 -16.97 28.64
CA LEU A 414 -4.84 -17.06 27.37
C LEU A 414 -3.33 -16.86 27.55
N ASN A 415 -2.89 -15.82 28.26
CA ASN A 415 -1.46 -15.61 28.55
C ASN A 415 -0.83 -16.81 29.27
N ASN A 416 -1.54 -17.40 30.24
CA ASN A 416 -1.04 -18.60 30.92
C ASN A 416 -0.88 -19.80 29.97
N ILE A 417 -1.77 -19.95 28.98
CA ILE A 417 -1.67 -21.00 27.95
C ILE A 417 -0.43 -20.77 27.08
N PHE A 418 -0.21 -19.54 26.60
CA PHE A 418 0.99 -19.18 25.85
C PHE A 418 2.27 -19.42 26.66
N ASP A 419 2.36 -18.88 27.88
CA ASP A 419 3.55 -18.95 28.73
C ASP A 419 3.89 -20.39 29.14
N SER A 420 2.90 -21.16 29.58
CA SER A 420 3.09 -22.53 30.08
C SER A 420 3.57 -23.47 28.98
N ASN A 421 3.14 -23.25 27.74
CA ASN A 421 3.51 -24.05 26.58
C ASN A 421 4.66 -23.44 25.76
N LYS A 422 5.05 -22.19 26.08
CA LYS A 422 6.04 -21.37 25.35
C LYS A 422 5.66 -21.27 23.88
N LEU A 423 4.46 -20.81 23.60
CA LEU A 423 3.93 -20.72 22.24
C LEU A 423 4.37 -19.42 21.58
N ASP A 424 4.64 -19.49 20.28
CA ASP A 424 4.79 -18.32 19.41
C ASP A 424 3.45 -17.94 18.76
N ALA A 425 2.58 -18.94 18.52
CA ALA A 425 1.22 -18.74 18.02
C ALA A 425 0.31 -19.93 18.39
N ILE A 426 -1.00 -19.71 18.31
CA ILE A 426 -2.04 -20.74 18.32
C ILE A 426 -2.73 -20.73 16.95
N VAL A 427 -3.00 -21.91 16.39
CA VAL A 427 -3.73 -22.07 15.13
C VAL A 427 -5.08 -22.75 15.28
N TYR A 428 -6.01 -22.35 14.43
CA TYR A 428 -7.35 -22.91 14.28
C TYR A 428 -7.94 -22.56 12.91
N PRO A 429 -8.98 -23.27 12.43
CA PRO A 429 -9.76 -22.84 11.27
C PRO A 429 -10.34 -21.46 11.53
N THR A 430 -10.07 -20.48 10.66
CA THR A 430 -10.58 -19.11 10.87
C THR A 430 -12.11 -19.09 10.89
N ILE A 431 -12.74 -19.89 10.03
CA ILE A 431 -14.16 -20.26 10.10
C ILE A 431 -14.22 -21.77 10.05
N ALA A 432 -15.01 -22.40 10.91
CA ALA A 432 -15.10 -23.87 11.01
C ALA A 432 -15.92 -24.53 9.88
N THR A 433 -16.50 -23.75 8.99
CA THR A 433 -17.30 -24.19 7.83
C THR A 433 -16.83 -23.48 6.57
N THR A 434 -17.29 -23.95 5.40
CA THR A 434 -17.19 -23.15 4.17
C THR A 434 -18.08 -21.91 4.26
N ALA A 435 -17.91 -20.99 3.30
CA ALA A 435 -18.83 -19.88 3.10
C ALA A 435 -20.29 -20.37 3.12
N THR A 436 -21.18 -19.61 3.76
CA THR A 436 -22.60 -19.95 3.86
C THR A 436 -23.34 -19.61 2.56
N PRO A 437 -24.49 -20.25 2.29
CA PRO A 437 -25.33 -19.86 1.17
C PRO A 437 -25.85 -18.44 1.30
N ILE A 438 -26.03 -17.76 0.17
CA ILE A 438 -26.59 -16.40 0.13
C ILE A 438 -28.06 -16.36 0.61
N THR A 439 -28.56 -15.17 0.90
CA THR A 439 -29.99 -14.94 1.23
C THR A 439 -30.77 -14.37 0.04
N ASP A 440 -32.07 -14.64 -0.03
CA ASP A 440 -32.99 -13.98 -0.95
C ASP A 440 -33.29 -12.52 -0.52
N SER A 441 -34.15 -11.81 -1.25
CA SER A 441 -34.53 -10.43 -0.94
C SER A 441 -35.29 -10.27 0.40
N GLU A 442 -35.94 -11.34 0.88
CA GLU A 442 -36.64 -11.35 2.17
C GLU A 442 -35.71 -11.72 3.34
N GLY A 443 -34.50 -12.20 3.04
CA GLY A 443 -33.48 -12.56 4.01
C GLY A 443 -33.51 -14.02 4.42
N ASN A 444 -34.21 -14.86 3.66
CA ASN A 444 -34.17 -16.30 3.84
C ASN A 444 -32.92 -16.86 3.15
N GLU A 445 -32.20 -17.76 3.81
CA GLU A 445 -31.11 -18.50 3.19
C GLU A 445 -31.63 -19.26 1.95
N ILE A 446 -30.92 -19.14 0.84
CA ILE A 446 -31.18 -19.88 -0.38
C ILE A 446 -30.56 -21.26 -0.22
N GLU A 447 -31.40 -22.30 -0.24
CA GLU A 447 -30.95 -23.68 -0.08
C GLU A 447 -29.86 -24.04 -1.11
N ASP A 448 -28.69 -24.43 -0.62
CA ASP A 448 -27.66 -25.07 -1.44
C ASP A 448 -27.39 -26.49 -0.93
N PRO A 449 -27.76 -27.54 -1.69
CA PRO A 449 -27.58 -28.94 -1.27
C PRO A 449 -26.12 -29.36 -1.14
N THR A 450 -25.19 -28.53 -1.61
CA THR A 450 -23.75 -28.76 -1.56
C THR A 450 -23.10 -28.12 -0.32
N TYR A 451 -23.83 -27.28 0.43
CA TYR A 451 -23.38 -26.76 1.72
C TYR A 451 -23.54 -27.83 2.81
N GLN A 452 -22.44 -28.13 3.51
CA GLN A 452 -22.42 -29.10 4.60
C GLN A 452 -21.76 -28.46 5.81
N ALA A 453 -22.49 -28.41 6.92
CA ALA A 453 -21.99 -27.91 8.19
C ALA A 453 -22.53 -28.75 9.35
N ASN A 454 -21.69 -29.00 10.34
CA ASN A 454 -22.07 -29.60 11.61
C ASN A 454 -21.88 -28.58 12.73
N LEU A 455 -22.87 -27.70 12.89
CA LEU A 455 -22.81 -26.61 13.86
C LEU A 455 -22.85 -27.12 15.31
N ASP A 456 -23.43 -28.30 15.57
CA ASP A 456 -23.49 -28.89 16.91
C ASP A 456 -22.08 -29.15 17.49
N ASN A 457 -21.14 -29.58 16.64
CA ASN A 457 -19.75 -29.85 17.05
C ASN A 457 -18.98 -28.59 17.48
N ILE A 458 -19.42 -27.41 17.03
CA ILE A 458 -18.72 -26.14 17.23
C ILE A 458 -19.52 -25.15 18.10
N GLY A 459 -20.59 -25.61 18.74
CA GLY A 459 -21.41 -24.78 19.63
C GLY A 459 -22.39 -23.85 18.91
N GLY A 460 -22.76 -24.16 17.67
CA GLY A 460 -23.78 -23.46 16.91
C GLY A 460 -23.28 -22.30 16.05
N ASP A 461 -21.99 -21.94 16.13
CA ASP A 461 -21.46 -20.73 15.51
C ASP A 461 -20.10 -21.01 14.83
N PRO A 462 -19.99 -20.83 13.50
CA PRO A 462 -18.74 -21.08 12.77
C PRO A 462 -17.65 -20.01 13.01
N TYR A 463 -17.98 -18.86 13.60
CA TYR A 463 -17.03 -17.77 13.88
C TYR A 463 -16.42 -17.83 15.28
N ARG A 464 -16.84 -18.80 16.11
CA ARG A 464 -16.56 -18.86 17.54
C ARG A 464 -15.10 -18.60 17.94
N ALA A 465 -14.14 -19.13 17.18
CA ALA A 465 -12.71 -18.95 17.45
C ALA A 465 -12.27 -17.48 17.34
N ASN A 466 -12.86 -16.72 16.40
CA ASN A 466 -12.49 -15.33 16.15
C ASN A 466 -12.72 -14.42 17.37
N TYR A 467 -13.74 -14.73 18.17
CA TYR A 467 -14.13 -13.91 19.32
C TYR A 467 -13.06 -13.86 20.39
N LEU A 468 -12.17 -14.87 20.46
CA LEU A 468 -10.98 -14.81 21.32
C LEU A 468 -10.10 -13.60 20.97
N GLY A 469 -9.81 -13.42 19.69
CA GLY A 469 -9.00 -12.30 19.21
C GLY A 469 -9.64 -10.94 19.50
N ASN A 470 -10.96 -10.84 19.37
CA ASN A 470 -11.67 -9.59 19.66
C ASN A 470 -11.72 -9.29 21.16
N LEU A 471 -12.16 -10.25 21.97
CA LEU A 471 -12.34 -10.07 23.42
C LEU A 471 -11.00 -9.89 24.16
N SER A 472 -9.96 -10.61 23.74
CA SER A 472 -8.64 -10.49 24.38
C SER A 472 -7.88 -9.22 23.97
N GLY A 473 -8.17 -8.67 22.80
CA GLY A 473 -7.39 -7.60 22.18
C GLY A 473 -6.04 -8.04 21.63
N PHE A 474 -5.77 -9.34 21.55
CA PHE A 474 -4.55 -9.90 20.98
C PHE A 474 -4.62 -9.97 19.45
N PRO A 475 -3.49 -10.01 18.72
CA PRO A 475 -3.49 -10.05 17.27
C PRO A 475 -3.86 -11.43 16.73
N ASP A 476 -4.51 -11.44 15.56
CA ASP A 476 -4.90 -12.64 14.83
C ASP A 476 -4.80 -12.40 13.33
N LEU A 477 -3.99 -13.22 12.66
CA LEU A 477 -3.76 -13.18 11.22
C LEU A 477 -4.35 -14.43 10.57
N THR A 478 -5.27 -14.26 9.62
CA THR A 478 -5.74 -15.35 8.76
C THR A 478 -4.99 -15.36 7.44
N LEU A 479 -4.70 -16.56 6.92
CA LEU A 479 -4.15 -16.75 5.58
C LEU A 479 -4.77 -17.98 4.89
N PRO A 480 -4.83 -18.01 3.54
CA PRO A 480 -5.36 -19.14 2.80
C PRO A 480 -4.51 -20.39 3.01
N VAL A 481 -5.16 -21.52 3.24
CA VAL A 481 -4.48 -22.84 3.38
C VAL A 481 -4.89 -23.84 2.30
N GLY A 482 -5.92 -23.52 1.52
CA GLY A 482 -6.32 -24.31 0.36
C GLY A 482 -7.75 -24.03 -0.04
N TYR A 483 -8.26 -24.89 -0.90
CA TYR A 483 -9.58 -24.78 -1.51
C TYR A 483 -10.30 -26.12 -1.42
N THR A 484 -11.61 -26.08 -1.14
CA THR A 484 -12.46 -27.28 -1.15
C THR A 484 -12.62 -27.85 -2.55
N GLU A 485 -13.23 -29.03 -2.68
CA GLU A 485 -13.56 -29.63 -3.98
C GLU A 485 -14.45 -28.72 -4.84
N GLN A 486 -15.23 -27.83 -4.21
CA GLN A 486 -16.06 -26.83 -4.89
C GLN A 486 -15.31 -25.55 -5.27
N GLY A 487 -14.01 -25.46 -4.96
CA GLY A 487 -13.20 -24.26 -5.20
C GLY A 487 -13.46 -23.13 -4.21
N LEU A 488 -14.02 -23.41 -3.03
CA LEU A 488 -14.18 -22.41 -1.97
C LEU A 488 -12.89 -22.29 -1.17
N PRO A 489 -12.37 -21.06 -0.94
CA PRO A 489 -11.20 -20.86 -0.10
C PRO A 489 -11.45 -21.29 1.36
N VAL A 490 -10.38 -21.74 2.01
CA VAL A 490 -10.32 -22.01 3.45
C VAL A 490 -9.14 -21.28 4.06
N GLY A 491 -9.39 -20.56 5.15
CA GLY A 491 -8.39 -19.83 5.93
C GLY A 491 -8.04 -20.51 7.25
N MET A 492 -6.78 -20.37 7.67
CA MET A 492 -6.31 -20.72 9.00
C MET A 492 -5.84 -19.47 9.73
N SER A 493 -6.20 -19.34 11.00
CA SER A 493 -5.78 -18.23 11.84
C SER A 493 -4.48 -18.55 12.57
N LEU A 494 -3.64 -17.55 12.73
CA LEU A 494 -2.44 -17.51 13.57
C LEU A 494 -2.72 -16.46 14.66
N PHE A 495 -3.08 -16.93 15.85
CA PHE A 495 -3.41 -16.12 17.02
C PHE A 495 -2.18 -15.95 17.92
N GLY A 496 -1.86 -14.71 18.30
CA GLY A 496 -0.67 -14.36 19.08
C GLY A 496 -0.96 -13.77 20.45
N GLN A 497 0.08 -13.36 21.17
CA GLN A 497 -0.05 -12.50 22.35
C GLN A 497 -0.07 -11.03 21.94
N GLU A 498 -0.45 -10.16 22.86
CA GLU A 498 -0.42 -8.70 22.66
C GLU A 498 0.91 -8.21 22.05
N PHE A 499 0.83 -7.46 20.95
CA PHE A 499 1.96 -6.89 20.19
C PHE A 499 2.93 -7.90 19.55
N THR A 500 2.47 -9.10 19.19
CA THR A 500 3.27 -10.10 18.46
C THR A 500 2.96 -10.17 16.96
N GLU A 501 2.42 -9.11 16.34
CA GLU A 501 2.14 -9.07 14.90
C GLU A 501 3.39 -9.40 14.07
N SER A 502 4.56 -8.92 14.49
CA SER A 502 5.85 -9.23 13.85
C SER A 502 6.14 -10.74 13.81
N THR A 503 5.86 -11.45 14.91
CA THR A 503 5.99 -12.92 14.96
C THR A 503 4.97 -13.58 14.05
N LEU A 504 3.70 -13.16 14.10
CA LEU A 504 2.64 -13.76 13.28
C LEU A 504 2.90 -13.55 11.79
N ILE A 505 3.32 -12.36 11.38
CA ILE A 505 3.70 -12.03 10.00
C ILE A 505 4.87 -12.91 9.53
N GLY A 506 5.91 -13.07 10.36
CA GLY A 506 7.02 -13.96 10.02
C GLY A 506 6.57 -15.41 9.82
N LEU A 507 5.76 -15.95 10.73
CA LEU A 507 5.24 -17.32 10.65
C LEU A 507 4.34 -17.52 9.41
N ALA A 508 3.43 -16.57 9.17
CA ALA A 508 2.53 -16.57 8.03
C ALA A 508 3.30 -16.51 6.70
N TYR A 509 4.29 -15.62 6.61
CA TYR A 509 5.14 -15.48 5.42
C TYR A 509 5.95 -16.75 5.16
N ALA A 510 6.57 -17.33 6.20
CA ALA A 510 7.28 -18.60 6.07
C ALA A 510 6.38 -19.73 5.55
N TYR A 511 5.12 -19.80 6.01
CA TYR A 511 4.14 -20.77 5.51
C TYR A 511 3.77 -20.51 4.05
N GLU A 512 3.34 -19.28 3.73
CA GLU A 512 2.88 -18.86 2.40
C GLU A 512 3.95 -19.11 1.33
N GLN A 513 5.19 -18.72 1.61
CA GLN A 513 6.31 -18.87 0.66
C GLN A 513 6.69 -20.33 0.38
N GLN A 514 6.37 -21.24 1.29
CA GLN A 514 6.58 -22.69 1.11
C GLN A 514 5.34 -23.38 0.52
N ASN A 515 4.17 -22.74 0.59
CA ASN A 515 2.87 -23.29 0.21
C ASN A 515 2.04 -22.22 -0.53
N PRO A 516 2.42 -21.81 -1.74
CA PRO A 516 1.66 -20.83 -2.52
C PRO A 516 0.36 -21.48 -3.02
N VAL A 517 -0.71 -21.35 -2.24
CA VAL A 517 -1.99 -22.03 -2.50
C VAL A 517 -3.03 -21.15 -3.19
N ARG A 518 -2.86 -19.82 -3.18
CA ARG A 518 -3.82 -18.86 -3.74
C ARG A 518 -4.13 -19.17 -5.21
N VAL A 519 -5.40 -19.05 -5.58
CA VAL A 519 -5.93 -19.19 -6.93
C VAL A 519 -6.88 -18.03 -7.21
N PRO A 520 -6.73 -17.25 -8.30
CA PRO A 520 -7.71 -16.22 -8.64
C PRO A 520 -9.12 -16.79 -8.89
N PRO A 521 -10.19 -16.08 -8.52
CA PRO A 521 -11.56 -16.53 -8.75
C PRO A 521 -11.91 -16.63 -10.24
N SER A 522 -12.63 -17.69 -10.61
CA SER A 522 -12.97 -17.98 -12.01
C SER A 522 -14.08 -17.09 -12.58
N ASN A 523 -14.90 -16.46 -11.73
CA ASN A 523 -15.98 -15.57 -12.16
C ASN A 523 -15.48 -14.17 -12.57
N THR A 524 -14.23 -13.82 -12.26
CA THR A 524 -13.63 -12.52 -12.60
C THR A 524 -12.29 -12.72 -13.31
N PRO A 525 -12.26 -13.30 -14.53
CA PRO A 525 -11.03 -13.60 -15.25
C PRO A 525 -10.27 -12.33 -15.66
N ALA A 526 -9.05 -12.49 -16.16
CA ALA A 526 -8.27 -11.36 -16.66
C ALA A 526 -8.99 -10.62 -17.82
N LEU A 527 -8.99 -9.29 -17.78
CA LEU A 527 -9.40 -8.42 -18.88
C LEU A 527 -8.20 -8.09 -19.81
N PRO A 528 -8.47 -7.60 -21.04
CA PRO A 528 -7.41 -7.15 -21.93
C PRO A 528 -6.53 -6.05 -21.30
N GLY A 529 -5.20 -6.18 -21.44
CA GLY A 529 -4.23 -5.21 -20.91
C GLY A 529 -3.76 -5.50 -19.48
N GLU A 530 -4.36 -6.46 -18.78
CA GLU A 530 -3.96 -6.83 -17.41
C GLU A 530 -2.74 -7.75 -17.33
N ASN A 531 -2.39 -8.37 -18.47
CA ASN A 531 -1.22 -9.24 -18.61
C ASN A 531 -0.34 -8.71 -19.75
N PHE A 532 0.89 -8.37 -19.45
CA PHE A 532 1.85 -7.89 -20.43
C PHE A 532 3.28 -8.24 -20.05
N GLU A 533 4.15 -8.28 -21.06
CA GLU A 533 5.59 -8.41 -20.89
C GLU A 533 6.25 -7.04 -21.02
N TYR A 534 7.28 -6.79 -20.23
CA TYR A 534 8.11 -5.60 -20.32
C TYR A 534 9.58 -5.93 -20.12
N LEU A 535 10.45 -5.13 -20.70
CA LEU A 535 11.88 -5.33 -20.62
C LEU A 535 12.44 -4.55 -19.43
N THR A 536 13.52 -5.06 -18.85
CA THR A 536 14.16 -4.45 -17.68
C THR A 536 15.55 -3.88 -17.98
N GLU A 537 16.17 -4.31 -19.09
CA GLU A 537 17.37 -3.71 -19.66
C GLU A 537 17.39 -3.94 -21.20
N VAL A 538 17.48 -2.84 -21.96
CA VAL A 538 17.67 -2.87 -23.41
C VAL A 538 19.04 -2.31 -23.79
N LEU A 539 19.65 -2.89 -24.82
CA LEU A 539 20.88 -2.42 -25.44
C LEU A 539 20.58 -1.78 -26.78
N ILE A 540 20.97 -0.53 -26.94
CA ILE A 540 20.88 0.24 -28.17
C ILE A 540 22.28 0.36 -28.75
N VAL A 541 22.45 0.05 -30.03
CA VAL A 541 23.74 0.13 -30.74
C VAL A 541 23.56 0.89 -32.04
N GLY A 542 24.28 1.99 -32.21
CA GLY A 542 24.33 2.75 -33.47
C GLY A 542 24.95 1.96 -34.63
N ASP A 543 24.80 2.48 -35.85
CA ASP A 543 25.25 1.81 -37.08
C ASP A 543 26.67 2.19 -37.52
N GLY A 544 27.29 3.15 -36.82
CA GLY A 544 28.67 3.60 -37.03
C GLY A 544 28.83 4.76 -38.02
N GLY A 545 27.74 5.43 -38.39
CA GLY A 545 27.71 6.83 -38.83
C GLY A 545 26.75 7.65 -37.95
N ASP A 546 26.48 8.91 -38.33
CA ASP A 546 25.66 9.84 -37.55
C ASP A 546 24.23 9.29 -37.28
N ASP A 547 23.98 8.92 -36.02
CA ASP A 547 22.74 8.33 -35.54
C ASP A 547 21.91 9.33 -34.71
N VAL A 548 20.57 9.15 -34.71
CA VAL A 548 19.65 9.83 -33.78
C VAL A 548 18.97 8.77 -32.93
N LEU A 549 19.37 8.71 -31.66
CA LEU A 549 18.95 7.72 -30.67
C LEU A 549 18.07 8.41 -29.63
N GLU A 550 16.77 8.48 -29.90
CA GLU A 550 15.79 9.16 -29.06
C GLU A 550 14.82 8.15 -28.43
N THR A 551 14.59 8.31 -27.13
CA THR A 551 13.59 7.54 -26.38
C THR A 551 12.21 7.62 -27.05
N GLY A 552 11.56 6.46 -27.25
CA GLY A 552 10.27 6.37 -27.95
C GLY A 552 10.32 6.42 -29.48
N LEU A 553 11.46 6.76 -30.11
CA LEU A 553 11.63 6.66 -31.57
C LEU A 553 12.20 5.31 -32.02
N LEU A 554 12.96 4.64 -31.15
CA LEU A 554 13.50 3.30 -31.40
C LEU A 554 12.65 2.23 -30.69
N PRO A 555 12.44 1.05 -31.32
CA PRO A 555 11.75 -0.06 -30.67
C PRO A 555 12.45 -0.43 -29.36
N ASP A 556 11.67 -0.51 -28.29
CA ASP A 556 12.13 -0.93 -26.95
C ASP A 556 13.11 0.04 -26.27
N PHE A 557 13.44 1.20 -26.85
CA PHE A 557 14.20 2.25 -26.16
C PHE A 557 13.24 3.17 -25.40
N ASP A 558 12.96 2.81 -24.14
CA ASP A 558 12.00 3.50 -23.29
C ASP A 558 12.66 4.52 -22.33
N GLY A 559 14.00 4.53 -22.29
CA GLY A 559 14.79 5.45 -21.50
C GLY A 559 14.89 5.08 -20.03
N ASN A 560 14.59 3.84 -19.65
CA ASN A 560 14.60 3.39 -18.26
C ASN A 560 15.65 2.30 -18.05
N LYS A 561 16.82 2.69 -17.52
CA LYS A 561 17.98 1.81 -17.27
C LYS A 561 18.55 1.14 -18.53
N ASP A 562 18.36 1.77 -19.68
CA ASP A 562 18.89 1.27 -20.94
C ASP A 562 20.40 1.45 -21.04
N VAL A 563 21.00 0.68 -21.94
CA VAL A 563 22.41 0.79 -22.30
C VAL A 563 22.50 1.24 -23.74
N VAL A 564 23.12 2.40 -23.99
CA VAL A 564 23.27 2.96 -25.34
C VAL A 564 24.75 2.98 -25.71
N PHE A 565 25.09 2.45 -26.88
CA PHE A 565 26.37 2.64 -27.54
C PHE A 565 26.12 3.35 -28.88
N ALA A 566 26.40 4.64 -28.95
CA ALA A 566 26.19 5.42 -30.17
C ALA A 566 27.20 5.02 -31.26
N GLY A 567 28.47 4.95 -30.89
CA GLY A 567 29.50 4.28 -31.67
C GLY A 567 30.44 5.24 -32.37
N LYS A 568 30.21 5.50 -33.66
CA LYS A 568 31.05 6.40 -34.46
C LYS A 568 30.13 7.30 -35.27
N GLY A 569 30.55 8.54 -35.46
CA GLY A 569 29.72 9.53 -36.14
C GLY A 569 29.48 10.68 -35.19
N ASN A 570 28.78 11.71 -35.65
CA ASN A 570 28.29 12.75 -34.76
C ASN A 570 26.85 12.40 -34.38
N ASP A 571 26.70 11.76 -33.24
CA ASP A 571 25.46 11.12 -32.81
C ASP A 571 24.66 12.02 -31.87
N LEU A 572 23.33 11.98 -31.96
CA LEU A 572 22.41 12.59 -30.99
C LEU A 572 21.77 11.50 -30.14
N VAL A 573 21.91 11.58 -28.82
CA VAL A 573 21.23 10.68 -27.87
C VAL A 573 20.33 11.48 -26.93
N ASP A 574 19.03 11.20 -26.93
CA ASP A 574 18.03 11.90 -26.09
C ASP A 574 17.27 10.95 -25.17
N THR A 575 17.53 11.08 -23.86
CA THR A 575 16.90 10.30 -22.78
C THR A 575 15.89 11.10 -21.96
N THR A 576 15.52 12.31 -22.41
CA THR A 576 14.74 13.27 -21.62
C THR A 576 13.28 12.85 -21.37
N GLN A 577 12.71 12.01 -22.25
CA GLN A 577 11.31 11.55 -22.14
C GLN A 577 11.11 10.38 -21.15
N SER A 578 12.18 9.84 -20.58
CA SER A 578 12.13 8.71 -19.64
C SER A 578 11.26 8.99 -18.39
N ILE A 579 10.62 7.97 -17.80
CA ILE A 579 9.88 8.16 -16.54
C ILE A 579 10.85 8.08 -15.35
N SER A 580 11.69 7.05 -15.33
CA SER A 580 12.60 6.76 -14.21
C SER A 580 14.08 7.05 -14.49
N GLY A 581 14.49 7.03 -15.76
CA GLY A 581 15.86 7.35 -16.20
C GLY A 581 16.87 6.25 -15.84
N GLY A 582 18.10 6.62 -15.48
CA GLY A 582 19.13 5.66 -15.04
C GLY A 582 19.89 4.99 -16.18
N ASN A 583 19.89 5.60 -17.37
CA ASN A 583 20.50 5.06 -18.56
C ASN A 583 22.04 5.07 -18.47
N ARG A 584 22.68 4.18 -19.21
CA ARG A 584 24.14 4.14 -19.39
C ARG A 584 24.45 4.38 -20.85
N VAL A 585 24.89 5.59 -21.17
CA VAL A 585 25.17 6.03 -22.54
C VAL A 585 26.68 6.12 -22.76
N PHE A 586 27.13 5.53 -23.86
CA PHE A 586 28.51 5.56 -24.33
C PHE A 586 28.52 6.13 -25.76
N GLY A 587 28.99 7.37 -25.93
CA GLY A 587 29.05 8.08 -27.21
C GLY A 587 30.00 7.40 -28.19
N GLY A 588 31.27 7.32 -27.81
CA GLY A 588 32.27 6.60 -28.58
C GLY A 588 33.24 7.54 -29.28
N SER A 589 33.02 7.85 -30.56
CA SER A 589 33.88 8.81 -31.26
C SER A 589 33.17 9.64 -32.32
N GLY A 590 33.43 10.94 -32.30
CA GLY A 590 32.83 11.98 -33.12
C GLY A 590 32.36 13.11 -32.22
N ASP A 591 31.80 14.18 -32.78
CA ASP A 591 31.30 15.29 -31.96
C ASP A 591 29.82 15.02 -31.66
N ASP A 592 29.55 14.39 -30.52
CA ASP A 592 28.24 13.86 -30.13
C ASP A 592 27.43 14.88 -29.30
N GLU A 593 26.10 14.76 -29.33
CA GLU A 593 25.17 15.55 -28.53
C GLU A 593 24.32 14.64 -27.63
N PHE A 594 24.31 14.90 -26.33
CA PHE A 594 23.58 14.12 -25.34
C PHE A 594 22.59 15.00 -24.59
N LEU A 595 21.30 14.66 -24.69
CA LEU A 595 20.24 15.29 -23.91
C LEU A 595 19.87 14.36 -22.73
N ALA A 596 20.38 14.69 -21.54
CA ALA A 596 20.30 13.86 -20.36
C ALA A 596 18.99 14.07 -19.58
N GLY A 597 18.31 12.97 -19.26
CA GLY A 597 17.05 12.97 -18.53
C GLY A 597 17.23 13.03 -17.01
N LYS A 598 17.34 11.86 -16.37
CA LYS A 598 17.36 11.71 -14.90
C LYS A 598 18.26 10.56 -14.50
N ASN A 599 19.14 10.78 -13.53
CA ASN A 599 20.05 9.74 -13.01
C ASN A 599 20.88 9.01 -14.07
N ASP A 600 21.09 9.63 -15.24
CA ASP A 600 21.80 9.00 -16.34
C ASP A 600 23.32 9.01 -16.09
N TYR A 601 24.00 7.98 -16.56
CA TYR A 601 25.45 7.93 -16.68
C TYR A 601 25.81 8.06 -18.15
N ILE A 602 26.45 9.17 -18.52
CA ILE A 602 26.83 9.47 -19.90
C ILE A 602 28.34 9.63 -19.97
N ASN A 603 28.93 8.97 -20.97
CA ASN A 603 30.34 9.11 -21.33
C ASN A 603 30.42 9.45 -22.82
N GLY A 604 30.79 10.69 -23.14
CA GLY A 604 30.88 11.19 -24.52
C GLY A 604 31.93 10.43 -25.33
N GLY A 605 33.15 10.35 -24.77
CA GLY A 605 34.19 9.47 -25.28
C GLY A 605 35.28 10.25 -25.99
N LYS A 606 35.19 10.44 -27.31
CA LYS A 606 36.21 11.15 -28.09
C LYS A 606 35.56 12.11 -29.08
N GLY A 607 36.00 13.35 -29.07
CA GLY A 607 35.45 14.41 -29.94
C GLY A 607 35.02 15.58 -29.07
N ASP A 608 34.57 16.66 -29.69
CA ASP A 608 34.13 17.84 -28.95
C ASP A 608 32.63 17.71 -28.67
N ASP A 609 32.28 17.06 -27.55
CA ASP A 609 30.92 16.62 -27.25
C ASP A 609 30.09 17.70 -26.54
N ILE A 610 28.77 17.63 -26.70
CA ILE A 610 27.79 18.44 -25.97
C ILE A 610 27.00 17.54 -25.01
N LEU A 611 27.07 17.82 -23.72
CA LEU A 611 26.34 17.11 -22.68
C LEU A 611 25.35 18.07 -21.99
N ASP A 612 24.09 18.01 -22.41
CA ASP A 612 23.02 18.90 -21.95
C ASP A 612 22.07 18.18 -20.99
N ALA A 613 22.16 18.53 -19.70
CA ALA A 613 21.23 18.14 -18.64
C ALA A 613 20.33 19.31 -18.19
N SER A 614 20.29 20.41 -18.94
CA SER A 614 19.59 21.64 -18.54
C SER A 614 18.08 21.47 -18.44
N THR A 615 17.52 20.64 -19.31
CA THR A 615 16.10 20.24 -19.29
C THR A 615 15.86 19.00 -18.41
N GLY A 616 16.94 18.37 -17.93
CA GLY A 616 16.92 17.19 -17.09
C GLY A 616 16.42 17.44 -15.66
N ARG A 617 16.16 16.34 -14.96
CA ARG A 617 15.65 16.31 -13.58
C ARG A 617 16.74 16.10 -12.52
N GLY A 618 18.00 16.07 -12.94
CA GLY A 618 19.17 15.99 -12.05
C GLY A 618 19.64 14.58 -11.72
N GLY A 619 20.69 14.50 -10.90
CA GLY A 619 21.31 13.23 -10.49
C GLY A 619 22.18 12.57 -11.56
N ASN A 620 22.44 13.27 -12.67
CA ASN A 620 23.19 12.72 -13.79
C ASN A 620 24.69 12.69 -13.49
N ARG A 621 25.40 11.80 -14.16
CA ARG A 621 26.86 11.68 -14.13
C ARG A 621 27.36 11.80 -15.56
N LEU A 622 27.83 12.98 -15.91
CA LEU A 622 28.25 13.34 -17.26
C LEU A 622 29.78 13.37 -17.32
N ASN A 623 30.35 12.59 -18.22
CA ASN A 623 31.79 12.58 -18.50
C ASN A 623 32.02 12.90 -19.97
N GLY A 624 32.76 13.96 -20.25
CA GLY A 624 33.05 14.42 -21.61
C GLY A 624 34.00 13.44 -22.30
N GLY A 625 35.23 13.35 -21.80
CA GLY A 625 36.19 12.33 -22.23
C GLY A 625 37.44 12.95 -22.82
N ASP A 626 37.72 12.68 -24.09
CA ASP A 626 38.84 13.27 -24.83
C ASP A 626 38.30 14.28 -25.86
N GLY A 627 38.49 15.58 -25.66
CA GLY A 627 38.05 16.65 -26.58
C GLY A 627 37.69 17.93 -25.84
N ASP A 628 37.39 19.01 -26.56
CA ASP A 628 37.00 20.29 -25.94
C ASP A 628 35.47 20.31 -25.71
N ASP A 629 35.03 19.68 -24.62
CA ASP A 629 33.62 19.35 -24.36
C ASP A 629 32.81 20.53 -23.79
N THR A 630 31.49 20.48 -23.98
CA THR A 630 30.56 21.50 -23.47
C THR A 630 29.43 20.88 -22.67
N PHE A 631 29.28 21.33 -21.42
CA PHE A 631 28.24 20.88 -20.52
C PHE A 631 27.20 21.98 -20.28
N PHE A 632 25.92 21.63 -20.34
CA PHE A 632 24.83 22.46 -19.82
C PHE A 632 24.22 21.74 -18.62
N ALA A 633 24.60 22.15 -17.42
CA ALA A 633 24.21 21.46 -16.20
C ALA A 633 22.88 21.98 -15.67
N GLY A 634 22.02 21.05 -15.25
CA GLY A 634 20.80 21.33 -14.54
C GLY A 634 21.05 21.52 -13.04
N GLY A 635 20.36 20.70 -12.24
CA GLY A 635 20.48 20.70 -10.79
C GLY A 635 20.96 19.36 -10.27
N ASN A 636 21.84 19.36 -9.27
CA ASN A 636 22.32 18.14 -8.59
C ASN A 636 23.02 17.11 -9.51
N ASP A 637 23.75 17.55 -10.52
CA ASP A 637 24.52 16.71 -11.44
C ASP A 637 26.00 16.62 -11.03
N ARG A 638 26.67 15.56 -11.52
CA ARG A 638 28.13 15.39 -11.44
C ARG A 638 28.73 15.45 -12.83
N LEU A 639 29.63 16.41 -13.05
CA LEU A 639 30.23 16.70 -14.34
C LEU A 639 31.75 16.47 -14.28
N ILE A 640 32.30 15.85 -15.31
CA ILE A 640 33.73 15.54 -15.43
C ILE A 640 34.16 15.85 -16.86
N GLY A 641 35.00 16.86 -17.07
CA GLY A 641 35.52 17.21 -18.39
C GLY A 641 36.52 16.16 -18.90
N SER A 642 37.47 15.79 -18.03
CA SER A 642 38.56 14.83 -18.30
C SER A 642 39.73 15.44 -19.08
N LYS A 643 39.75 15.41 -20.42
CA LYS A 643 40.86 15.97 -21.21
C LYS A 643 40.36 16.92 -22.28
N GLY A 644 40.84 18.16 -22.24
CA GLY A 644 40.53 19.18 -23.23
C GLY A 644 40.29 20.50 -22.54
N ASN A 645 39.91 21.53 -23.30
CA ASN A 645 39.52 22.82 -22.74
C ASN A 645 37.99 22.85 -22.61
N ASP A 646 37.50 22.36 -21.47
CA ASP A 646 36.09 22.07 -21.29
C ASP A 646 35.32 23.31 -20.82
N ARG A 647 34.03 23.35 -21.16
CA ARG A 647 33.13 24.47 -20.81
C ARG A 647 31.93 23.96 -20.05
N PHE A 648 31.74 24.47 -18.83
CA PHE A 648 30.61 24.11 -17.97
C PHE A 648 29.67 25.30 -17.79
N PHE A 649 28.48 25.23 -18.38
CA PHE A 649 27.42 26.22 -18.22
C PHE A 649 26.42 25.75 -17.17
N ILE A 650 26.35 26.46 -16.05
CA ILE A 650 25.39 26.17 -14.99
C ILE A 650 24.14 27.04 -15.19
N ILE A 651 22.97 26.40 -15.15
CA ILE A 651 21.67 27.09 -15.17
C ILE A 651 21.16 27.39 -13.75
N GLU A 652 19.98 27.99 -13.65
CA GLU A 652 19.37 28.49 -12.40
C GLU A 652 19.32 27.51 -11.21
N LYS A 653 19.33 26.18 -11.39
CA LYS A 653 19.19 25.24 -10.25
C LYS A 653 20.45 25.14 -9.38
N GLY A 654 21.60 24.76 -9.96
CA GLY A 654 22.85 24.60 -9.21
C GLY A 654 22.96 23.29 -8.41
N GLY A 655 23.75 23.27 -7.33
CA GLY A 655 23.98 22.05 -6.53
C GLY A 655 24.88 21.01 -7.20
N ASN A 656 25.58 21.39 -8.28
CA ASN A 656 26.37 20.46 -9.08
C ASN A 656 27.77 20.22 -8.49
N THR A 657 28.38 19.07 -8.78
CA THR A 657 29.80 18.80 -8.52
C THR A 657 30.57 18.68 -9.83
N ILE A 658 31.59 19.51 -10.01
CA ILE A 658 32.25 19.73 -11.29
C ILE A 658 33.76 19.50 -11.15
N SER A 659 34.33 18.74 -12.08
CA SER A 659 35.77 18.53 -12.24
C SER A 659 36.14 18.85 -13.69
N GLY A 660 37.03 19.82 -13.90
CA GLY A 660 37.52 20.17 -15.24
C GLY A 660 38.40 19.07 -15.82
N GLY A 661 39.40 18.64 -15.06
CA GLY A 661 40.39 17.66 -15.51
C GLY A 661 41.67 18.34 -15.99
N SER A 662 42.09 18.06 -17.22
CA SER A 662 43.31 18.62 -17.79
C SER A 662 43.01 19.53 -18.98
N GLY A 663 43.42 20.79 -18.90
CA GLY A 663 43.28 21.76 -19.98
C GLY A 663 43.20 23.18 -19.43
N GLN A 664 42.58 24.08 -20.19
CA GLN A 664 42.18 25.41 -19.72
C GLN A 664 40.65 25.45 -19.67
N ASP A 665 40.10 25.12 -18.50
CA ASP A 665 38.67 24.88 -18.35
C ASP A 665 37.93 26.15 -17.97
N GLN A 666 36.66 26.22 -18.36
CA GLN A 666 35.80 27.37 -18.13
C GLN A 666 34.56 26.97 -17.34
N PHE A 667 34.41 27.53 -16.14
CA PHE A 667 33.29 27.28 -15.24
C PHE A 667 32.34 28.47 -15.23
N TRP A 668 31.37 28.47 -16.14
CA TRP A 668 30.34 29.51 -16.26
C TRP A 668 29.25 29.32 -15.20
N ILE A 669 29.53 29.75 -13.98
CA ILE A 669 28.72 29.51 -12.76
C ILE A 669 27.59 30.53 -12.53
N ALA A 670 27.52 31.59 -13.34
CA ALA A 670 26.46 32.59 -13.30
C ALA A 670 26.17 33.08 -14.72
N ASN A 671 24.96 32.82 -15.23
CA ASN A 671 24.57 33.14 -16.61
C ASN A 671 23.16 33.73 -16.62
N ALA A 672 23.05 35.05 -16.77
CA ALA A 672 21.80 35.85 -16.70
C ALA A 672 21.04 35.79 -15.37
N GLN A 673 21.10 34.68 -14.63
CA GLN A 673 20.59 34.46 -13.28
C GLN A 673 21.65 33.77 -12.40
N LEU A 674 21.51 33.91 -11.08
CA LEU A 674 22.35 33.22 -10.09
C LEU A 674 21.76 31.84 -9.77
N PRO A 675 22.58 30.81 -9.52
CA PRO A 675 22.09 29.48 -9.17
C PRO A 675 21.41 29.46 -7.79
N GLU A 676 20.29 28.75 -7.66
CA GLU A 676 19.53 28.54 -6.43
C GLU A 676 20.34 27.79 -5.36
N GLU A 677 21.14 26.81 -5.79
CA GLU A 677 22.03 26.04 -4.94
C GLU A 677 23.52 26.19 -5.30
N ILE A 678 24.37 26.17 -4.28
CA ILE A 678 25.82 26.33 -4.45
C ILE A 678 26.44 25.16 -5.23
N ASN A 679 27.27 25.47 -6.23
CA ASN A 679 28.00 24.46 -7.00
C ASN A 679 29.38 24.19 -6.37
N THR A 680 29.90 22.98 -6.52
CA THR A 680 31.23 22.60 -6.03
C THR A 680 32.15 22.31 -7.19
N ILE A 681 33.28 23.02 -7.27
CA ILE A 681 34.36 22.78 -8.24
C ILE A 681 35.54 22.16 -7.52
N THR A 682 36.01 21.01 -8.00
CA THR A 682 36.90 20.14 -7.23
C THR A 682 38.39 20.24 -7.55
N ASP A 683 38.75 20.79 -8.71
CA ASP A 683 40.12 20.72 -9.27
C ASP A 683 40.56 21.99 -10.01
N PHE A 684 39.94 23.14 -9.73
CA PHE A 684 40.27 24.42 -10.36
C PHE A 684 41.74 24.82 -10.18
N GLU A 685 42.42 25.16 -11.28
CA GLU A 685 43.80 25.62 -11.32
C GLU A 685 43.88 27.12 -11.66
N SER A 686 44.17 27.96 -10.65
CA SER A 686 44.32 29.41 -10.84
C SER A 686 45.41 29.76 -11.85
N GLY A 687 45.10 30.71 -12.75
CA GLY A 687 45.95 31.14 -13.85
C GLY A 687 45.92 30.22 -15.08
N ILE A 688 45.18 29.11 -15.04
CA ILE A 688 44.94 28.20 -16.15
C ILE A 688 43.45 28.15 -16.46
N ASP A 689 42.64 27.85 -15.45
CA ASP A 689 41.18 27.82 -15.55
C ASP A 689 40.56 29.20 -15.30
N VAL A 690 39.33 29.38 -15.76
CA VAL A 690 38.57 30.62 -15.54
C VAL A 690 37.17 30.35 -15.01
N ILE A 691 36.74 31.22 -14.11
CA ILE A 691 35.35 31.33 -13.67
C ILE A 691 34.62 32.31 -14.61
N GLY A 692 33.65 31.78 -15.34
CA GLY A 692 32.82 32.54 -16.27
C GLY A 692 31.63 33.19 -15.58
N ILE A 693 31.39 34.47 -15.88
CA ILE A 693 30.21 35.23 -15.43
C ILE A 693 29.60 35.93 -16.64
N GLY A 694 28.37 35.56 -16.98
CA GLY A 694 27.62 36.09 -18.12
C GLY A 694 26.40 36.91 -17.68
N GLY A 695 26.30 38.15 -18.12
CA GLY A 695 25.07 38.96 -17.98
C GLY A 695 24.71 39.43 -16.57
N ILE A 696 25.58 39.23 -15.57
CA ILE A 696 25.38 39.69 -14.18
C ILE A 696 26.64 40.36 -13.66
N GLY A 697 26.57 41.68 -13.46
CA GLY A 697 27.59 42.45 -12.74
C GLY A 697 28.98 42.48 -13.40
N GLY A 698 29.95 42.97 -12.64
CA GLY A 698 31.38 42.94 -12.97
C GLY A 698 32.20 42.32 -11.84
N PHE A 699 33.53 42.30 -11.98
CA PHE A 699 34.42 41.75 -10.95
C PHE A 699 34.26 42.45 -9.60
N GLU A 700 33.87 43.73 -9.61
CA GLU A 700 33.56 44.52 -8.42
C GLU A 700 32.38 44.00 -7.59
N ASP A 701 31.51 43.18 -8.17
CA ASP A 701 30.33 42.60 -7.52
C ASP A 701 30.63 41.24 -6.86
N ILE A 702 31.87 40.77 -6.95
CA ILE A 702 32.33 39.47 -6.47
C ILE A 702 33.07 39.64 -5.14
N SER A 703 32.76 38.78 -4.18
CA SER A 703 33.52 38.64 -2.94
C SER A 703 33.85 37.19 -2.63
N PHE A 704 34.92 36.98 -1.85
CA PHE A 704 35.41 35.64 -1.54
C PHE A 704 35.49 35.41 -0.04
N LYS A 705 35.13 34.20 0.38
CA LYS A 705 35.41 33.71 1.74
C LYS A 705 36.29 32.48 1.65
N VAL A 706 37.49 32.58 2.21
CA VAL A 706 38.46 31.48 2.28
C VAL A 706 38.41 30.85 3.66
N ASP A 707 38.21 29.53 3.73
CA ASP A 707 38.20 28.76 4.97
C ASP A 707 38.70 27.33 4.71
N ASP A 708 39.76 26.92 5.42
CA ASP A 708 40.32 25.55 5.43
C ASP A 708 40.46 24.90 4.04
N GLY A 709 41.15 25.57 3.11
CA GLY A 709 41.37 25.06 1.75
C GLY A 709 40.13 25.09 0.85
N LYS A 710 39.13 25.90 1.19
CA LYS A 710 37.95 26.15 0.36
C LYS A 710 37.79 27.64 0.10
N THR A 711 37.51 28.01 -1.15
CA THR A 711 37.15 29.39 -1.53
C THR A 711 35.69 29.42 -1.96
N VAL A 712 34.85 30.11 -1.20
CA VAL A 712 33.45 30.38 -1.57
C VAL A 712 33.38 31.67 -2.38
N ILE A 713 32.82 31.58 -3.59
CA ILE A 713 32.54 32.71 -4.47
C ILE A 713 31.14 33.22 -4.16
N ASN A 714 31.06 34.50 -3.83
CA ASN A 714 29.82 35.21 -3.58
C ASN A 714 29.63 36.30 -4.64
N ILE A 715 28.45 36.35 -5.25
CA ILE A 715 28.06 37.36 -6.23
C ILE A 715 26.78 38.04 -5.72
N LEU A 716 26.77 39.37 -5.63
CA LEU A 716 25.59 40.14 -5.18
C LEU A 716 24.99 39.67 -3.83
N ASN A 717 25.83 39.20 -2.90
CA ASN A 717 25.47 38.63 -1.59
C ASN A 717 24.85 37.22 -1.61
N GLN A 718 25.03 36.45 -2.68
CA GLN A 718 24.64 35.05 -2.77
C GLN A 718 25.86 34.17 -3.07
N ASP A 719 26.00 33.08 -2.32
CA ASP A 719 27.05 32.09 -2.55
C ASP A 719 26.68 31.25 -3.78
N VAL A 720 27.54 31.24 -4.80
CA VAL A 720 27.23 30.61 -6.10
C VAL A 720 28.09 29.38 -6.39
N ALA A 721 29.32 29.37 -5.87
CA ALA A 721 30.22 28.25 -6.01
C ALA A 721 31.20 28.14 -4.83
N VAL A 722 31.65 26.93 -4.58
CA VAL A 722 32.79 26.62 -3.71
C VAL A 722 33.86 25.90 -4.51
N LEU A 723 35.08 26.42 -4.41
CA LEU A 723 36.29 25.84 -4.99
C LEU A 723 37.05 25.08 -3.91
N LEU A 724 37.39 23.83 -4.16
CA LEU A 724 38.20 23.02 -3.25
C LEU A 724 39.69 23.11 -3.61
N GLY A 725 40.55 23.24 -2.60
CA GLY A 725 42.01 23.30 -2.76
C GLY A 725 42.56 24.64 -3.26
N VAL A 726 41.72 25.68 -3.35
CA VAL A 726 42.09 27.02 -3.83
C VAL A 726 42.08 28.01 -2.67
N ASP A 727 43.21 28.69 -2.44
CA ASP A 727 43.40 29.64 -1.33
C ASP A 727 43.38 31.13 -1.76
N GLY A 728 43.22 31.42 -3.06
CA GLY A 728 43.13 32.79 -3.56
C GLY A 728 42.82 32.87 -5.06
N LEU A 729 42.07 33.91 -5.43
CA LEU A 729 41.68 34.23 -6.80
C LEU A 729 41.96 35.71 -7.10
N GLY A 730 42.26 36.01 -8.36
CA GLY A 730 42.43 37.37 -8.88
C GLY A 730 41.59 37.59 -10.14
N GLU A 731 41.58 38.83 -10.64
CA GLU A 731 40.80 39.23 -11.82
C GLU A 731 41.13 38.39 -13.08
N SER A 732 42.35 37.86 -13.18
CA SER A 732 42.77 36.96 -14.27
C SER A 732 42.14 35.58 -14.23
N ASP A 733 41.58 35.16 -13.10
CA ASP A 733 40.88 33.88 -12.95
C ASP A 733 39.40 33.99 -13.36
N PHE A 734 38.97 35.12 -13.93
CA PHE A 734 37.59 35.38 -14.32
C PHE A 734 37.47 35.74 -15.79
N ALA A 735 36.41 35.26 -16.42
CA ALA A 735 35.97 35.66 -17.76
C ALA A 735 34.58 36.27 -17.68
N PHE A 736 34.36 37.41 -18.34
CA PHE A 736 33.08 38.11 -18.35
C PHE A 736 32.48 38.12 -19.76
N LEU A 737 31.20 37.78 -19.87
CA LEU A 737 30.41 37.94 -21.09
C LEU A 737 29.34 39.02 -20.86
N THR A 738 29.40 40.10 -21.63
CA THR A 738 28.47 41.25 -21.52
C THR A 738 27.23 41.11 -22.36
#